data_AF-W7ST54-F1
#
_entry.id   AF-W7ST54-F1
#
_cell.length_a   1.000
_cell.length_b   1.000
_cell.length_c   1.000
_cell.angle_alpha   90.00
_cell.angle_beta   90.00
_cell.angle_gamma   90.00
#
_symmetry.space_group_name_H-M   'P 1'
#
loop_
_entity.id
_entity.type
_entity.pdbx_description
1 polymer ?
#
loop_
_entity_poly.entity_id
_entity_poly.type
_entity_poly.pdbx_seq_one_letter_code
_entity_poly.pdbx_strand_id
1 'polypeptide(L)'
;MSNLRHLTNLVWSIADLLRGEVKTSEYASVLIPFTALRRLESVRGDEGATLAELTTRPPVTVQALSEYLDTFPSDVRVTLERYGFFEYVQRLDSAAVLHQVVARFADLDLRRETVSGAEVGHVFEDLLRRFVEQDAEAVGEHATPPDVRRLAVQLLLAPDVPHLATMGVSRTAIDPACGIGGLLDELDEQVAAINPALELRLSGQEVNYQSWAICRLRMMVEGRDPSGIELGDTLSDDRHTGQEFDYLIASPPFGMEWKRSADLVRQEHEELGMAGRFGAGLPRITDASLLFLQHMLSKMKPTGSRIVVLFSDSAMSSGEAGSGESAIRRWVIENDWLESVVALPDGLLHNTAVSTYLWTLSNRKPVERGGRVVLVDARDQAEQMRKPLGSKRRYLTNEQVNVIVKACVDTAHAQWNTDHPMHDRVRIVNNTELGHQRITVEYPLLLRFELTNAALDALAKSRPARDVDNLNDILAPLRSLIGSTWPDEQTALADIERAVRSDGRSWPTGPAFRQAVVRAIGVRHPEGAVQYRQGVALPDPTQRRSVRVPLDADLDEYLRREILPHTPDAWIDRDSTKIGYAISPMLFFRSTLDTRFVPLHEVVEEPQVARAELISGENALRHLRKQDLHSADSAGELPEVPENSRNMTLCTGGDVVGHASNWRVLPVGFGDAATALTVLRPRSRYGRALCEWLNSRNDHTAFSSAQRYPPADLPVPIDLFSDNLLDGLLEDIQKSRTTVRDAVSNLLPNVFSETKRDVRYFREDARSIVVQAALVGDVVGSVVDPVWQAEWTYPFHVAALARRYRLSSQPAERKDALLKLGEGVARTVGILALTEFLDHGHLRDEVGKSFKSGATFGTWLNLVDRFRQGATPSRMRELGELRDNARLVGLLRAIKVVRNTSSHAYGVRAPYQLEKEVEALEPLVVSALTAANWLSTVQWDWVQRCEYLDESSYLLIGLRLRGSHPDWEPFERSSTYPLRPGRIYTGTDTAAEAGQPVDLSPLAAVRICSDCRARELFLINKVRGDDITLRSLEEHSADIPQSPAPAESGGTAESAPG
;
A
#
# COMPACT_ATOMS: atom_id res chain seq x y z
N MET A 1 6.84 -2.19 -39.49
CA MET A 1 5.94 -2.56 -38.36
C MET A 1 4.85 -3.58 -38.70
N SER A 2 4.15 -3.55 -39.84
CA SER A 2 3.08 -4.53 -40.12
C SER A 2 3.58 -5.97 -40.29
N ASN A 3 4.77 -6.16 -40.89
CA ASN A 3 5.37 -7.48 -41.09
C ASN A 3 5.88 -8.13 -39.77
N LEU A 4 6.46 -7.33 -38.87
CA LEU A 4 6.95 -7.81 -37.57
C LEU A 4 5.82 -8.27 -36.64
N ARG A 5 4.73 -7.48 -36.55
CA ARG A 5 3.53 -7.90 -35.80
C ARG A 5 2.92 -9.18 -36.36
N HIS A 6 2.96 -9.36 -37.68
CA HIS A 6 2.50 -10.58 -38.31
C HIS A 6 3.37 -11.78 -37.88
N LEU A 7 4.70 -11.63 -37.93
CA LEU A 7 5.63 -12.67 -37.47
C LEU A 7 5.45 -13.01 -36.00
N THR A 8 5.34 -12.02 -35.10
CA THR A 8 5.07 -12.30 -33.69
C THR A 8 3.73 -12.99 -33.49
N ASN A 9 2.70 -12.62 -34.26
CA ASN A 9 1.40 -13.30 -34.20
C ASN A 9 1.49 -14.75 -34.71
N LEU A 10 2.31 -15.02 -35.73
CA LEU A 10 2.56 -16.38 -36.20
C LEU A 10 3.23 -17.23 -35.12
N VAL A 11 4.32 -16.73 -34.51
CA VAL A 11 4.98 -17.42 -33.39
C VAL A 11 4.00 -17.64 -32.23
N TRP A 12 3.24 -16.61 -31.88
CA TRP A 12 2.24 -16.68 -30.82
C TRP A 12 1.12 -17.68 -31.12
N SER A 13 0.71 -17.84 -32.38
CA SER A 13 -0.33 -18.81 -32.76
C SER A 13 0.10 -20.27 -32.53
N ILE A 14 1.40 -20.54 -32.46
CA ILE A 14 1.92 -21.88 -32.11
C ILE A 14 1.51 -22.26 -30.68
N ALA A 15 1.30 -21.27 -29.80
CA ALA A 15 0.80 -21.48 -28.44
C ALA A 15 -0.58 -22.16 -28.37
N ASP A 16 -1.38 -22.08 -29.44
CA ASP A 16 -2.67 -22.79 -29.50
C ASP A 16 -2.48 -24.31 -29.50
N LEU A 17 -1.35 -24.82 -30.00
CA LEU A 17 -1.00 -26.24 -29.96
C LEU A 17 -0.61 -26.72 -28.55
N LEU A 18 -0.29 -25.79 -27.65
CA LEU A 18 0.13 -26.08 -26.28
C LEU A 18 -1.06 -26.11 -25.30
N ARG A 19 -2.25 -25.70 -25.75
CA ARG A 19 -3.43 -25.54 -24.88
C ARG A 19 -3.87 -26.90 -24.32
N GLY A 20 -3.94 -26.97 -22.98
CA GLY A 20 -4.33 -28.18 -22.25
C GLY A 20 -3.14 -28.99 -21.73
N GLU A 21 -2.00 -28.93 -22.43
CA GLU A 21 -0.80 -29.69 -22.11
C GLU A 21 0.24 -28.87 -21.35
N VAL A 22 0.40 -27.59 -21.72
CA VAL A 22 1.27 -26.62 -21.06
C VAL A 22 0.42 -25.53 -20.41
N LYS A 23 0.75 -25.09 -19.19
CA LYS A 23 0.02 -23.97 -18.58
C LYS A 23 0.32 -22.70 -19.36
N THR A 24 -0.64 -21.79 -19.47
CA THR A 24 -0.44 -20.54 -20.20
C THR A 24 0.74 -19.72 -19.65
N SER A 25 0.97 -19.74 -18.34
CA SER A 25 2.14 -19.11 -17.69
C SER A 25 3.48 -19.73 -18.10
N GLU A 26 3.48 -20.97 -18.59
CA GLU A 26 4.67 -21.73 -18.99
C GLU A 26 4.91 -21.68 -20.52
N TYR A 27 4.07 -20.95 -21.28
CA TYR A 27 4.22 -20.88 -22.74
C TYR A 27 5.54 -20.24 -23.18
N ALA A 28 6.08 -19.31 -22.38
CA ALA A 28 7.40 -18.73 -22.61
C ALA A 28 8.48 -19.81 -22.68
N SER A 29 8.36 -20.84 -21.83
CA SER A 29 9.31 -21.94 -21.71
C SER A 29 9.42 -22.82 -22.96
N VAL A 30 8.44 -22.71 -23.88
CA VAL A 30 8.44 -23.40 -25.17
C VAL A 30 8.73 -22.42 -26.30
N LEU A 31 7.99 -21.31 -26.38
CA LEU A 31 8.05 -20.41 -27.53
C LEU A 31 9.39 -19.70 -27.65
N ILE A 32 10.00 -19.25 -26.55
CA ILE A 32 11.27 -18.51 -26.59
C ILE A 32 12.42 -19.41 -27.10
N PRO A 33 12.67 -20.61 -26.52
CA PRO A 33 13.67 -21.54 -27.03
C PRO A 33 13.51 -21.93 -28.49
N PHE A 34 12.30 -22.31 -28.91
CA PHE A 34 12.09 -22.76 -30.28
C PHE A 34 12.24 -21.62 -31.29
N THR A 35 11.83 -20.40 -30.93
CA THR A 35 12.09 -19.21 -31.77
C THR A 35 13.59 -18.97 -31.89
N ALA A 36 14.34 -19.10 -30.78
CA ALA A 36 15.79 -18.95 -30.78
C ALA A 36 16.47 -20.00 -31.65
N LEU A 37 16.11 -21.27 -31.48
CA LEU A 37 16.62 -22.39 -32.26
C LEU A 37 16.37 -22.20 -33.75
N ARG A 38 15.12 -21.85 -34.12
CA ARG A 38 14.78 -21.63 -35.52
C ARG A 38 15.58 -20.48 -36.12
N ARG A 39 15.81 -19.39 -35.37
CA ARG A 39 16.65 -18.29 -35.82
C ARG A 39 18.11 -18.71 -35.97
N LEU A 40 18.68 -19.37 -34.97
CA LEU A 40 20.08 -19.80 -34.98
C LEU A 40 20.35 -20.82 -36.11
N GLU A 41 19.40 -21.70 -36.40
CA GLU A 41 19.40 -22.55 -37.59
C GLU A 41 19.35 -21.74 -38.89
N SER A 42 18.44 -20.77 -38.97
CA SER A 42 18.30 -19.96 -40.19
C SER A 42 19.53 -19.08 -40.48
N VAL A 43 20.35 -18.78 -39.47
CA VAL A 43 21.57 -17.96 -39.57
C VAL A 43 22.80 -18.78 -39.98
N ARG A 44 22.89 -20.05 -39.57
CA ARG A 44 24.00 -20.95 -39.98
C ARG A 44 23.89 -21.44 -41.43
N GLY A 45 22.71 -21.33 -42.05
CA GLY A 45 22.45 -21.81 -43.41
C GLY A 45 22.30 -23.34 -43.47
N ASP A 46 22.74 -23.96 -44.59
CA ASP A 46 22.61 -25.40 -44.85
C ASP A 46 23.65 -26.27 -44.09
N GLU A 47 24.41 -25.68 -43.16
CA GLU A 47 25.38 -26.40 -42.35
C GLU A 47 24.70 -27.10 -41.16
N GLY A 48 24.55 -28.42 -41.26
CA GLY A 48 24.03 -29.28 -40.18
C GLY A 48 22.58 -29.72 -40.38
N ALA A 49 22.04 -30.45 -39.40
CA ALA A 49 20.66 -30.92 -39.44
C ALA A 49 19.68 -29.74 -39.28
N THR A 50 18.50 -29.84 -39.91
CA THR A 50 17.44 -28.81 -39.81
C THR A 50 16.18 -29.29 -39.09
N LEU A 51 15.39 -28.37 -38.53
CA LEU A 51 14.06 -28.67 -37.99
C LEU A 51 13.15 -29.29 -39.06
N ALA A 52 13.28 -28.85 -40.32
CA ALA A 52 12.52 -29.42 -41.44
C ALA A 52 12.89 -30.90 -41.67
N GLU A 53 14.17 -31.27 -41.63
CA GLU A 53 14.61 -32.66 -41.75
C GLU A 53 14.06 -33.56 -40.64
N LEU A 54 14.03 -33.07 -39.39
CA LEU A 54 13.42 -33.80 -38.26
C LEU A 54 11.95 -34.14 -38.53
N THR A 55 11.22 -33.25 -39.22
CA THR A 55 9.79 -33.45 -39.49
C THR A 55 9.51 -34.44 -40.63
N THR A 56 10.52 -34.78 -41.45
CA THR A 56 10.35 -35.73 -42.56
C THR A 56 10.11 -37.18 -42.10
N ARG A 57 10.50 -37.51 -40.86
CA ARG A 57 10.27 -38.82 -40.22
C ARG A 57 9.38 -38.67 -38.98
N PRO A 58 8.06 -38.51 -39.14
CA PRO A 58 7.14 -38.38 -38.00
C PRO A 58 7.05 -39.69 -37.18
N PRO A 59 6.89 -39.59 -35.84
CA PRO A 59 6.94 -38.37 -35.02
C PRO A 59 8.38 -37.90 -34.75
N VAL A 60 8.56 -36.58 -34.53
CA VAL A 60 9.83 -36.09 -33.97
C VAL A 60 9.96 -36.64 -32.56
N THR A 61 11.07 -37.30 -32.25
CA THR A 61 11.35 -37.83 -30.90
C THR A 61 12.25 -36.89 -30.10
N VAL A 62 12.21 -37.00 -28.77
CA VAL A 62 13.15 -36.28 -27.87
C VAL A 62 14.60 -36.56 -28.25
N GLN A 63 14.92 -37.82 -28.59
CA GLN A 63 16.27 -38.21 -29.01
C GLN A 63 16.69 -37.49 -30.29
N ALA A 64 15.84 -37.47 -31.32
CA ALA A 64 16.15 -36.81 -32.58
C ALA A 64 16.35 -35.30 -32.40
N LEU A 65 15.52 -34.65 -31.57
CA LEU A 65 15.71 -33.23 -31.25
C LEU A 65 17.00 -32.98 -30.44
N SER A 66 17.37 -33.90 -29.55
CA SER A 66 18.65 -33.80 -28.82
C SER A 66 19.86 -33.95 -29.74
N GLU A 67 19.84 -34.92 -30.66
CA GLU A 67 20.90 -35.12 -31.67
C GLU A 67 21.01 -33.90 -32.59
N TYR A 68 19.88 -33.26 -32.92
CA TYR A 68 19.87 -31.98 -33.63
C TYR A 68 20.54 -30.86 -32.83
N LEU A 69 20.28 -30.76 -31.52
CA LEU A 69 20.90 -29.75 -30.65
C LEU A 69 22.41 -29.96 -30.48
N ASP A 70 22.90 -31.20 -30.61
CA ASP A 70 24.34 -31.52 -30.59
C ASP A 70 25.10 -30.89 -31.77
N THR A 71 24.40 -30.43 -32.81
CA THR A 71 24.99 -29.68 -33.93
C THR A 71 25.25 -28.19 -33.62
N PHE A 72 24.72 -27.68 -32.50
CA PHE A 72 24.92 -26.28 -32.09
C PHE A 72 26.19 -26.14 -31.22
N PRO A 73 26.79 -24.94 -31.18
CA PRO A 73 27.82 -24.64 -30.19
C PRO A 73 27.35 -25.01 -28.79
N SER A 74 28.26 -25.53 -27.96
CA SER A 74 27.95 -25.99 -26.59
C SER A 74 27.24 -24.92 -25.77
N ASP A 75 27.55 -23.65 -26.01
CA ASP A 75 26.96 -22.52 -25.33
C ASP A 75 25.44 -22.38 -25.53
N VAL A 76 24.93 -22.69 -26.74
CA VAL A 76 23.49 -22.71 -27.02
C VAL A 76 22.83 -23.82 -26.22
N ARG A 77 23.44 -25.01 -26.20
CA ARG A 77 22.93 -26.18 -25.47
C ARG A 77 22.89 -25.91 -23.96
N VAL A 78 23.98 -25.39 -23.39
CA VAL A 78 24.06 -25.03 -21.96
C VAL A 78 22.99 -23.99 -21.62
N THR A 79 22.80 -22.99 -22.48
CA THR A 79 21.76 -21.96 -22.29
C THR A 79 20.36 -22.58 -22.24
N LEU A 80 20.03 -23.47 -23.18
CA LEU A 80 18.75 -24.17 -23.22
C LEU A 80 18.55 -25.15 -22.05
N GLU A 81 19.62 -25.82 -21.62
CA GLU A 81 19.60 -26.71 -20.46
C GLU A 81 19.29 -25.94 -19.18
N ARG A 82 20.00 -24.83 -18.92
CA ARG A 82 19.75 -23.97 -17.76
C ARG A 82 18.37 -23.31 -17.80
N TYR A 83 17.84 -23.07 -18.99
CA TYR A 83 16.47 -22.59 -19.16
C TYR A 83 15.39 -23.63 -18.79
N GLY A 84 15.75 -24.93 -18.74
CA GLY A 84 14.83 -26.03 -18.50
C GLY A 84 14.13 -26.55 -19.78
N PHE A 85 14.66 -26.22 -20.96
CA PHE A 85 14.01 -26.53 -22.24
C PHE A 85 13.71 -28.03 -22.44
N PHE A 86 14.63 -28.91 -22.03
CA PHE A 86 14.49 -30.35 -22.24
C PHE A 86 13.32 -30.99 -21.47
N GLU A 87 12.97 -30.44 -20.30
CA GLU A 87 11.81 -30.91 -19.53
C GLU A 87 10.51 -30.64 -20.32
N TYR A 88 10.41 -29.48 -20.96
CA TYR A 88 9.27 -29.15 -21.81
C TYR A 88 9.24 -29.99 -23.08
N VAL A 89 10.39 -30.26 -23.70
CA VAL A 89 10.46 -31.19 -24.84
C VAL A 89 9.92 -32.58 -24.47
N GLN A 90 10.31 -33.13 -23.32
CA GLN A 90 9.80 -34.42 -22.84
C GLN A 90 8.29 -34.40 -22.57
N ARG A 91 7.78 -33.30 -22.00
CA ARG A 91 6.35 -33.11 -21.76
C ARG A 91 5.55 -33.02 -23.06
N LEU A 92 6.06 -32.30 -24.06
CA LEU A 92 5.43 -32.20 -25.39
C LEU A 92 5.42 -33.54 -26.13
N ASP A 93 6.46 -34.35 -25.97
CA ASP A 93 6.53 -35.71 -26.54
C ASP A 93 5.52 -36.64 -25.87
N SER A 94 5.46 -36.61 -24.53
CA SER A 94 4.50 -37.39 -23.73
C SER A 94 3.04 -37.04 -24.07
N ALA A 95 2.78 -35.79 -24.43
CA ALA A 95 1.48 -35.29 -24.88
C ALA A 95 1.23 -35.48 -26.39
N ALA A 96 2.15 -36.10 -27.13
CA ALA A 96 2.08 -36.33 -28.59
C ALA A 96 1.90 -35.05 -29.44
N VAL A 97 2.33 -33.89 -28.93
CA VAL A 97 2.27 -32.59 -29.63
C VAL A 97 3.64 -32.10 -30.13
N LEU A 98 4.75 -32.70 -29.68
CA LEU A 98 6.11 -32.29 -30.05
C LEU A 98 6.32 -32.16 -31.57
N HIS A 99 5.91 -33.16 -32.34
CA HIS A 99 6.03 -33.13 -33.80
C HIS A 99 5.31 -31.93 -34.42
N GLN A 100 4.10 -31.60 -33.96
CA GLN A 100 3.31 -30.49 -34.49
C GLN A 100 3.96 -29.13 -34.18
N VAL A 101 4.50 -28.98 -32.96
CA VAL A 101 5.21 -27.78 -32.54
C VAL A 101 6.47 -27.58 -33.39
N VAL A 102 7.30 -28.62 -33.54
CA VAL A 102 8.53 -28.56 -34.34
C VAL A 102 8.23 -28.24 -35.80
N ALA A 103 7.20 -28.87 -36.39
CA ALA A 103 6.77 -28.58 -37.76
C ALA A 103 6.37 -27.11 -37.96
N ARG A 104 5.60 -26.53 -37.02
CA ARG A 104 5.21 -25.11 -37.10
C ARG A 104 6.40 -24.17 -37.03
N PHE A 105 7.40 -24.47 -36.21
CA PHE A 105 8.62 -23.67 -36.15
C PHE A 105 9.49 -23.83 -37.40
N ALA A 106 9.56 -25.04 -37.97
CA ALA A 106 10.29 -25.30 -39.22
C ALA A 106 9.76 -24.44 -40.40
N ASP A 107 8.46 -24.17 -40.44
CA ASP A 107 7.81 -23.35 -41.47
C ASP A 107 8.10 -21.85 -41.36
N LEU A 108 8.66 -21.36 -40.25
CA LEU A 108 8.96 -19.93 -40.07
C LEU A 108 10.20 -19.52 -40.86
N ASP A 109 10.10 -18.46 -41.66
CA ASP A 109 11.26 -17.87 -42.33
C ASP A 109 11.92 -16.81 -41.43
N LEU A 110 12.97 -17.23 -40.72
CA LEU A 110 13.78 -16.36 -39.85
C LEU A 110 15.21 -16.19 -40.40
N ARG A 111 15.41 -16.26 -41.72
CA ARG A 111 16.73 -16.01 -42.35
C ARG A 111 17.16 -14.55 -42.26
N ARG A 112 18.46 -14.26 -42.31
CA ARG A 112 18.99 -12.89 -42.16
C ARG A 112 18.50 -11.96 -43.27
N GLU A 113 18.30 -12.49 -44.47
CA GLU A 113 17.83 -11.76 -45.65
C GLU A 113 16.36 -11.34 -45.52
N THR A 114 15.59 -12.08 -44.71
CA THR A 114 14.15 -11.88 -44.52
C THR A 114 13.85 -11.10 -43.26
N VAL A 115 14.59 -11.37 -42.18
CA VAL A 115 14.45 -10.74 -40.86
C VAL A 115 15.83 -10.42 -40.30
N SER A 116 16.13 -9.14 -40.12
CA SER A 116 17.39 -8.67 -39.54
C SER A 116 17.55 -9.09 -38.07
N GLY A 117 18.77 -8.97 -37.51
CA GLY A 117 19.03 -9.25 -36.09
C GLY A 117 18.14 -8.42 -35.16
N ALA A 118 18.12 -7.10 -35.38
CA ALA A 118 17.28 -6.17 -34.64
C ALA A 118 15.78 -6.53 -34.73
N GLU A 119 15.29 -6.90 -35.93
CA GLU A 119 13.89 -7.27 -36.11
C GLU A 119 13.49 -8.54 -35.34
N VAL A 120 14.36 -9.55 -35.25
CA VAL A 120 14.11 -10.73 -34.41
C VAL A 120 14.15 -10.36 -32.93
N GLY A 121 15.06 -9.47 -32.51
CA GLY A 121 15.07 -8.90 -31.16
C GLY A 121 13.73 -8.27 -30.78
N HIS A 122 13.14 -7.48 -31.68
CA HIS A 122 11.80 -6.91 -31.50
C HIS A 122 10.69 -7.96 -31.41
N VAL A 123 10.81 -9.09 -32.13
CA VAL A 123 9.88 -10.22 -32.01
C VAL A 123 10.00 -10.85 -30.61
N PHE A 124 11.21 -11.08 -30.12
CA PHE A 124 11.47 -11.58 -28.77
C PHE A 124 10.89 -10.65 -27.70
N GLU A 125 11.14 -9.34 -27.82
CA GLU A 125 10.58 -8.32 -26.94
C GLU A 125 9.05 -8.34 -26.92
N ASP A 126 8.39 -8.41 -28.09
CA ASP A 126 6.92 -8.45 -28.14
C ASP A 126 6.36 -9.77 -27.59
N LEU A 127 7.07 -10.90 -27.73
CA LEU A 127 6.70 -12.16 -27.08
C LEU A 127 6.79 -12.05 -25.56
N LEU A 128 7.93 -11.57 -25.05
CA LEU A 128 8.16 -11.35 -23.61
C LEU A 128 7.12 -10.39 -23.04
N ARG A 129 6.81 -9.30 -23.76
CA ARG A 129 5.72 -8.38 -23.40
C ARG A 129 4.40 -9.11 -23.26
N ARG A 130 3.99 -9.94 -24.23
CA ARG A 130 2.74 -10.73 -24.18
C ARG A 130 2.72 -11.71 -23.01
N PHE A 131 3.85 -12.32 -22.67
CA PHE A 131 3.94 -13.18 -21.48
C PHE A 131 3.74 -12.38 -20.20
N VAL A 132 4.33 -11.19 -20.08
CA VAL A 132 4.05 -10.25 -18.96
C VAL A 132 2.58 -9.83 -18.93
N GLU A 133 1.90 -9.67 -20.07
CA GLU A 133 0.46 -9.36 -20.10
C GLU A 133 -0.43 -10.52 -19.63
N GLN A 134 0.06 -11.76 -19.75
CA GLN A 134 -0.64 -12.96 -19.29
C GLN A 134 -0.35 -13.28 -17.83
N ASP A 135 0.91 -13.20 -17.43
CA ASP A 135 1.41 -13.49 -16.09
C ASP A 135 2.53 -12.51 -15.74
N ALA A 136 2.16 -11.40 -15.11
CA ALA A 136 3.09 -10.35 -14.74
C ALA A 136 4.04 -10.77 -13.60
N GLU A 137 3.67 -11.77 -12.79
CA GLU A 137 4.51 -12.25 -11.69
C GLU A 137 5.66 -13.11 -12.23
N ALA A 138 5.39 -14.03 -13.16
CA ALA A 138 6.40 -14.97 -13.64
C ALA A 138 7.54 -14.32 -14.47
N VAL A 139 7.22 -13.36 -15.35
CA VAL A 139 8.19 -12.74 -16.28
C VAL A 139 8.42 -11.26 -15.98
N GLY A 140 7.43 -10.58 -15.40
CA GLY A 140 7.49 -9.13 -15.17
C GLY A 140 8.42 -8.74 -14.02
N GLU A 141 8.70 -9.65 -13.07
CA GLU A 141 9.64 -9.40 -11.96
C GLU A 141 11.06 -9.10 -12.45
N HIS A 142 11.48 -9.74 -13.55
CA HIS A 142 12.83 -9.63 -14.10
C HIS A 142 12.93 -8.70 -15.32
N ALA A 143 11.89 -7.90 -15.59
CA ALA A 143 11.77 -7.09 -16.80
C ALA A 143 11.53 -5.60 -16.50
N THR A 144 12.51 -4.77 -16.83
CA THR A 144 12.37 -3.30 -16.78
C THR A 144 11.51 -2.80 -17.96
N PRO A 145 10.45 -2.01 -17.71
CA PRO A 145 9.58 -1.45 -18.76
C PRO A 145 10.32 -0.57 -19.78
N PRO A 146 9.98 -0.62 -21.08
CA PRO A 146 10.72 0.10 -22.13
C PRO A 146 10.85 1.61 -21.92
N ASP A 147 9.82 2.25 -21.39
CA ASP A 147 9.81 3.69 -21.10
C ASP A 147 10.79 4.07 -19.98
N VAL A 148 10.94 3.23 -18.96
CA VAL A 148 11.91 3.41 -17.87
C VAL A 148 13.33 3.13 -18.36
N ARG A 149 13.53 2.08 -19.18
CA ARG A 149 14.84 1.76 -19.78
C ARG A 149 15.36 2.92 -20.63
N ARG A 150 14.50 3.46 -21.50
CA ARG A 150 14.83 4.61 -22.36
C ARG A 150 15.29 5.80 -21.54
N LEU A 151 14.56 6.15 -20.46
CA LEU A 151 14.97 7.24 -19.57
C LEU A 151 16.32 6.97 -18.91
N ALA A 152 16.52 5.77 -18.35
CA ALA A 152 17.76 5.40 -17.67
C ALA A 152 18.97 5.46 -18.62
N VAL A 153 18.86 4.90 -19.82
CA VAL A 153 19.92 4.92 -20.84
C VAL A 153 20.19 6.34 -21.34
N GLN A 154 19.16 7.15 -21.58
CA GLN A 154 19.36 8.53 -22.02
C GLN A 154 20.04 9.38 -20.92
N LEU A 155 19.68 9.21 -19.65
CA LEU A 155 20.38 9.88 -18.54
C LEU A 155 21.86 9.46 -18.46
N LEU A 156 22.14 8.17 -18.73
CA LEU A 156 23.49 7.62 -18.73
C LEU A 156 24.34 8.25 -19.85
N LEU A 157 23.80 8.29 -21.07
CA LEU A 157 24.53 8.69 -22.28
C LEU A 157 24.53 10.20 -22.55
N ALA A 158 23.55 10.96 -22.06
CA ALA A 158 23.31 12.32 -22.55
C ALA A 158 24.53 13.26 -22.49
N PRO A 159 25.37 13.24 -21.43
CA PRO A 159 26.59 14.07 -21.41
C PRO A 159 27.66 13.63 -22.43
N ASP A 160 27.63 12.38 -22.87
CA ASP A 160 28.64 11.78 -23.74
C ASP A 160 28.22 11.71 -25.22
N VAL A 161 26.96 12.00 -25.56
CA VAL A 161 26.46 11.97 -26.95
C VAL A 161 27.40 12.68 -27.94
N PRO A 162 27.90 13.91 -27.68
CA PRO A 162 28.83 14.58 -28.60
C PRO A 162 30.16 13.83 -28.80
N HIS A 163 30.64 13.17 -27.74
CA HIS A 163 31.87 12.39 -27.78
C HIS A 163 31.65 11.06 -28.49
N LEU A 164 30.57 10.34 -28.19
CA LEU A 164 30.22 9.06 -28.81
C LEU A 164 30.06 9.18 -30.34
N ALA A 165 29.53 10.31 -30.82
CA ALA A 165 29.36 10.59 -32.24
C ALA A 165 30.69 10.70 -33.03
N THR A 166 31.80 11.01 -32.37
CA THR A 166 33.12 11.22 -33.02
C THR A 166 34.15 10.15 -32.66
N MET A 167 33.81 9.23 -31.76
CA MET A 167 34.72 8.25 -31.19
C MET A 167 34.87 7.01 -32.07
N GLY A 168 36.10 6.50 -32.21
CA GLY A 168 36.38 5.25 -32.92
C GLY A 168 36.86 4.10 -32.02
N VAL A 169 36.77 4.24 -30.69
CA VAL A 169 37.28 3.25 -29.73
C VAL A 169 36.12 2.51 -29.09
N SER A 170 36.21 1.19 -28.95
CA SER A 170 35.20 0.39 -28.28
C SER A 170 34.95 0.84 -26.82
N ARG A 171 33.72 0.62 -26.36
CA ARG A 171 33.28 0.94 -24.99
C ARG A 171 32.83 -0.33 -24.27
N THR A 172 32.89 -0.33 -22.95
CA THR A 172 32.44 -1.45 -22.11
C THR A 172 31.25 -1.05 -21.25
N ALA A 173 30.24 -1.92 -21.17
CA ALA A 173 29.07 -1.71 -20.33
C ALA A 173 28.74 -2.95 -19.48
N ILE A 174 28.23 -2.73 -18.26
CA ILE A 174 27.77 -3.81 -17.38
C ILE A 174 26.41 -3.52 -16.75
N ASP A 175 25.59 -4.57 -16.65
CA ASP A 175 24.43 -4.64 -15.77
C ASP A 175 24.59 -5.84 -14.79
N PRO A 176 24.93 -5.60 -13.52
CA PRO A 176 25.22 -6.65 -12.55
C PRO A 176 23.95 -7.34 -11.99
N ALA A 177 22.76 -6.99 -12.47
CA ALA A 177 21.50 -7.65 -12.18
C ALA A 177 20.61 -7.60 -13.44
N CYS A 178 21.13 -8.18 -14.54
CA CYS A 178 20.67 -7.85 -15.89
C CYS A 178 19.27 -8.39 -16.24
N GLY A 179 18.70 -9.31 -15.44
CA GLY A 179 17.41 -9.91 -15.71
C GLY A 179 17.38 -10.53 -17.10
N ILE A 180 16.39 -10.15 -17.90
CA ILE A 180 16.25 -10.57 -19.30
C ILE A 180 17.08 -9.73 -20.31
N GLY A 181 17.95 -8.83 -19.83
CA GLY A 181 18.88 -8.05 -20.66
C GLY A 181 18.33 -6.74 -21.23
N GLY A 182 17.14 -6.29 -20.83
CA GLY A 182 16.48 -5.15 -21.47
C GLY A 182 17.25 -3.83 -21.39
N LEU A 183 17.96 -3.55 -20.28
CA LEU A 183 18.74 -2.32 -20.12
C LEU A 183 20.00 -2.33 -21.00
N LEU A 184 20.69 -3.47 -21.08
CA LEU A 184 21.85 -3.67 -21.95
C LEU A 184 21.45 -3.52 -23.42
N ASP A 185 20.29 -4.04 -23.80
CA ASP A 185 19.78 -3.93 -25.16
C ASP A 185 19.46 -2.48 -25.56
N GLU A 186 18.68 -1.77 -24.73
CA GLU A 186 18.36 -0.36 -24.98
C GLU A 186 19.62 0.51 -25.06
N LEU A 187 20.64 0.19 -24.24
CA LEU A 187 21.93 0.87 -24.27
C LEU A 187 22.65 0.66 -25.61
N ASP A 188 22.74 -0.59 -26.06
CA ASP A 188 23.37 -0.95 -27.33
C ASP A 188 22.66 -0.32 -28.54
N GLU A 189 21.31 -0.39 -28.58
CA GLU A 189 20.51 0.22 -29.65
C GLU A 189 20.73 1.74 -29.72
N GLN A 190 20.72 2.44 -28.58
CA GLN A 190 20.93 3.89 -28.57
C GLN A 190 22.38 4.27 -28.93
N VAL A 191 23.37 3.50 -28.50
CA VAL A 191 24.77 3.71 -28.89
C VAL A 191 24.94 3.50 -30.40
N ALA A 192 24.39 2.41 -30.95
CA ALA A 192 24.43 2.14 -32.38
C ALA A 192 23.69 3.21 -33.20
N ALA A 193 22.60 3.78 -32.66
CA ALA A 193 21.90 4.90 -33.29
C ALA A 193 22.71 6.20 -33.32
N ILE A 194 23.57 6.43 -32.32
CA ILE A 194 24.49 7.58 -32.27
C ILE A 194 25.68 7.36 -33.21
N ASN A 195 26.29 6.17 -33.15
CA ASN A 195 27.46 5.83 -33.93
C ASN A 195 27.47 4.32 -34.29
N PRO A 196 27.02 3.95 -35.50
CA PRO A 196 26.96 2.55 -35.94
C PRO A 196 28.33 1.86 -36.03
N ALA A 197 29.43 2.62 -36.05
CA ALA A 197 30.79 2.07 -36.09
C ALA A 197 31.37 1.80 -34.70
N LEU A 198 30.69 2.23 -33.63
CA LEU A 198 31.15 2.04 -32.25
C LEU A 198 30.75 0.65 -31.74
N GLU A 199 31.74 -0.17 -31.39
CA GLU A 199 31.50 -1.45 -30.73
C GLU A 199 31.29 -1.25 -29.22
N LEU A 200 30.13 -1.66 -28.71
CA LEU A 200 29.84 -1.72 -27.28
C LEU A 200 29.94 -3.17 -26.79
N ARG A 201 30.88 -3.44 -25.89
CA ARG A 201 31.02 -4.75 -25.24
C ARG A 201 30.14 -4.81 -24.02
N LEU A 202 29.10 -5.62 -24.11
CA LEU A 202 28.11 -5.82 -23.07
C LEU A 202 28.55 -6.92 -22.09
N SER A 203 28.34 -6.69 -20.82
CA SER A 203 28.53 -7.67 -19.75
C SER A 203 27.34 -7.61 -18.80
N GLY A 204 27.07 -8.71 -18.13
CA GLY A 204 26.01 -8.73 -17.14
C GLY A 204 26.03 -9.99 -16.29
N GLN A 205 25.35 -9.92 -15.16
CA GLN A 205 25.23 -11.05 -14.25
C GLN A 205 23.78 -11.18 -13.78
N GLU A 206 23.31 -12.42 -13.68
CA GLU A 206 21.96 -12.73 -13.23
C GLU A 206 21.97 -14.02 -12.39
N VAL A 207 21.17 -14.04 -11.33
CA VAL A 207 21.06 -15.19 -10.41
C VAL A 207 19.96 -16.17 -10.86
N ASN A 208 18.93 -15.68 -11.53
CA ASN A 208 17.84 -16.48 -12.06
C ASN A 208 18.25 -17.14 -13.40
N TYR A 209 18.26 -18.47 -13.39
CA TYR A 209 18.61 -19.31 -14.53
C TYR A 209 17.80 -19.02 -15.80
N GLN A 210 16.48 -18.79 -15.68
CA GLN A 210 15.61 -18.54 -16.82
C GLN A 210 15.85 -17.14 -17.40
N SER A 211 15.92 -16.11 -16.55
CA SER A 211 16.20 -14.74 -16.98
C SER A 211 17.57 -14.63 -17.66
N TRP A 212 18.60 -15.24 -17.06
CA TRP A 212 19.94 -15.35 -17.63
C TRP A 212 19.92 -15.98 -19.03
N ALA A 213 19.21 -17.11 -19.18
CA ALA A 213 19.12 -17.79 -20.46
C ALA A 213 18.33 -16.99 -21.50
N ILE A 214 17.26 -16.29 -21.11
CA ILE A 214 16.53 -15.37 -22.01
C ILE A 214 17.46 -14.27 -22.52
N CYS A 215 18.24 -13.65 -21.63
CA CYS A 215 19.22 -12.62 -21.98
C CYS A 215 20.22 -13.16 -23.01
N ARG A 216 20.81 -14.34 -22.76
CA ARG A 216 21.77 -14.96 -23.69
C ARG A 216 21.16 -15.35 -25.02
N LEU A 217 19.99 -16.01 -25.02
CA LEU A 217 19.30 -16.39 -26.26
C LEU A 217 18.98 -15.15 -27.09
N ARG A 218 18.51 -14.06 -26.46
CA ARG A 218 18.25 -12.79 -27.13
C ARG A 218 19.51 -12.26 -27.83
N MET A 219 20.62 -12.14 -27.10
CA MET A 219 21.90 -11.69 -27.67
C MET A 219 22.33 -12.56 -28.85
N MET A 220 22.25 -13.88 -28.73
CA MET A 220 22.60 -14.82 -29.79
C MET A 220 21.74 -14.63 -31.06
N VAL A 221 20.42 -14.46 -30.93
CA VAL A 221 19.51 -14.35 -32.08
C VAL A 221 19.66 -13.03 -32.86
N GLU A 222 20.08 -11.97 -32.16
CA GLU A 222 20.43 -10.68 -32.77
C GLU A 222 21.83 -10.69 -33.38
N GLY A 223 22.64 -11.72 -33.09
CA GLY A 223 24.01 -11.89 -33.60
C GLY A 223 25.06 -11.21 -32.73
N ARG A 224 24.76 -10.97 -31.46
CA ARG A 224 25.67 -10.40 -30.44
C ARG A 224 26.37 -11.51 -29.66
N ASP A 225 27.53 -11.19 -29.08
CA ASP A 225 28.30 -12.13 -28.27
C ASP A 225 27.74 -12.25 -26.85
N PRO A 226 27.22 -13.41 -26.42
CA PRO A 226 26.67 -13.63 -25.09
C PRO A 226 27.74 -13.93 -24.02
N SER A 227 29.03 -14.00 -24.38
CA SER A 227 30.11 -14.47 -23.50
C SER A 227 30.27 -13.66 -22.21
N GLY A 228 29.92 -12.37 -22.23
CA GLY A 228 29.96 -11.48 -21.07
C GLY A 228 28.79 -11.64 -20.08
N ILE A 229 27.80 -12.49 -20.37
CA ILE A 229 26.61 -12.70 -19.54
C ILE A 229 26.76 -13.92 -18.64
N GLU A 230 27.01 -13.68 -17.37
CA GLU A 230 27.38 -14.69 -16.39
C GLU A 230 26.20 -15.06 -15.47
N LEU A 231 26.20 -16.31 -15.01
CA LEU A 231 25.18 -16.84 -14.10
C LEU A 231 25.75 -16.93 -12.68
N GLY A 232 25.11 -16.27 -11.72
CA GLY A 232 25.51 -16.34 -10.31
C GLY A 232 24.99 -15.15 -9.48
N ASP A 233 25.12 -15.26 -8.16
CA ASP A 233 24.76 -14.17 -7.23
C ASP A 233 25.88 -13.12 -7.19
N THR A 234 25.59 -11.91 -7.67
CA THR A 234 26.55 -10.79 -7.77
C THR A 234 27.23 -10.42 -6.45
N LEU A 235 26.53 -10.57 -5.33
CA LEU A 235 27.05 -10.15 -4.03
C LEU A 235 28.06 -11.17 -3.48
N SER A 236 27.78 -12.47 -3.64
CA SER A 236 28.62 -13.56 -3.12
C SER A 236 29.62 -14.13 -4.12
N ASP A 237 29.37 -14.03 -5.42
CA ASP A 237 30.18 -14.63 -6.49
C ASP A 237 30.32 -13.66 -7.66
N ASP A 238 31.32 -12.79 -7.59
CA ASP A 238 31.59 -11.77 -8.61
C ASP A 238 32.22 -12.37 -9.86
N ARG A 239 31.42 -12.53 -10.92
CA ARG A 239 31.88 -13.13 -12.18
C ARG A 239 32.68 -12.16 -13.05
N HIS A 240 32.72 -10.88 -12.72
CA HIS A 240 33.47 -9.85 -13.43
C HIS A 240 34.60 -9.28 -12.56
N THR A 241 35.16 -10.09 -11.66
CA THR A 241 36.25 -9.67 -10.75
C THR A 241 37.41 -9.02 -11.51
N GLY A 242 37.85 -7.84 -11.06
CA GLY A 242 38.95 -7.09 -11.67
C GLY A 242 38.63 -6.40 -13.00
N GLN A 243 37.41 -6.50 -13.51
CA GLN A 243 36.97 -5.79 -14.72
C GLN A 243 36.41 -4.41 -14.38
N GLU A 244 36.61 -3.46 -15.29
CA GLU A 244 36.15 -2.07 -15.16
C GLU A 244 35.38 -1.61 -16.41
N PHE A 245 34.36 -0.77 -16.23
CA PHE A 245 33.38 -0.45 -17.27
C PHE A 245 33.22 1.06 -17.49
N ASP A 246 32.99 1.47 -18.75
CA ASP A 246 32.66 2.87 -19.08
C ASP A 246 31.24 3.22 -18.62
N TYR A 247 30.31 2.29 -18.83
CA TYR A 247 28.89 2.47 -18.54
C TYR A 247 28.39 1.36 -17.62
N LEU A 248 27.72 1.75 -16.54
CA LEU A 248 27.09 0.79 -15.65
C LEU A 248 25.63 1.17 -15.47
N ILE A 249 24.73 0.22 -15.68
CA ILE A 249 23.29 0.47 -15.60
C ILE A 249 22.62 -0.70 -14.90
N ALA A 250 21.70 -0.45 -13.97
CA ALA A 250 21.05 -1.53 -13.24
C ALA A 250 19.65 -1.16 -12.75
N SER A 251 18.79 -2.16 -12.69
CA SER A 251 17.51 -2.13 -11.94
C SER A 251 17.51 -3.28 -10.94
N PRO A 252 18.31 -3.19 -9.86
CA PRO A 252 18.43 -4.28 -8.90
C PRO A 252 17.10 -4.54 -8.17
N PRO A 253 16.89 -5.76 -7.64
CA PRO A 253 15.69 -6.11 -6.91
C PRO A 253 15.53 -5.26 -5.64
N PHE A 254 14.34 -4.67 -5.44
CA PHE A 254 14.09 -3.78 -4.32
C PHE A 254 13.79 -4.54 -3.03
N GLY A 255 14.38 -4.09 -1.91
CA GLY A 255 14.12 -4.69 -0.60
C GLY A 255 14.52 -6.17 -0.50
N MET A 256 15.44 -6.62 -1.35
CA MET A 256 15.95 -7.98 -1.33
C MET A 256 16.73 -8.23 -0.04
N GLU A 257 16.41 -9.32 0.65
CA GLU A 257 17.20 -9.81 1.78
C GLU A 257 18.52 -10.44 1.26
N TRP A 258 19.68 -10.04 1.79
CA TRP A 258 20.99 -10.58 1.40
C TRP A 258 21.55 -11.60 2.40
N LYS A 259 20.69 -12.28 3.16
CA LYS A 259 21.08 -13.24 4.21
C LYS A 259 21.95 -14.39 3.69
N ARG A 260 21.69 -14.85 2.46
CA ARG A 260 22.46 -15.94 1.82
C ARG A 260 23.90 -15.53 1.49
N SER A 261 24.10 -14.28 1.09
CA SER A 261 25.41 -13.72 0.73
C SER A 261 26.12 -13.08 1.92
N ALA A 262 25.49 -13.08 3.11
CA ALA A 262 25.89 -12.22 4.21
C ALA A 262 27.26 -12.53 4.80
N ASP A 263 27.61 -13.81 4.90
CA ASP A 263 28.89 -14.22 5.49
C ASP A 263 30.06 -13.79 4.60
N LEU A 264 29.96 -13.99 3.28
CA LEU A 264 30.98 -13.57 2.31
C LEU A 264 31.08 -12.05 2.21
N VAL A 265 29.94 -11.34 2.19
CA VAL A 265 29.92 -9.87 2.17
C VAL A 265 30.55 -9.28 3.44
N ARG A 266 30.26 -9.86 4.62
CA ARG A 266 30.88 -9.44 5.89
C ARG A 266 32.37 -9.74 5.91
N GLN A 267 32.77 -10.93 5.47
CA GLN A 267 34.16 -11.31 5.38
C GLN A 267 34.94 -10.32 4.50
N GLU A 268 34.42 -10.01 3.32
CA GLU A 268 35.05 -9.03 2.41
C GLU A 268 35.14 -7.64 3.05
N HIS A 269 34.07 -7.18 3.72
CA HIS A 269 34.06 -5.92 4.45
C HIS A 269 35.11 -5.88 5.57
N GLU A 270 35.23 -6.94 6.37
CA GLU A 270 36.13 -7.04 7.51
C GLU A 270 37.61 -7.21 7.10
N GLU A 271 37.88 -8.01 6.07
CA GLU A 271 39.24 -8.33 5.63
C GLU A 271 39.81 -7.31 4.64
N LEU A 272 39.01 -6.81 3.69
CA LEU A 272 39.48 -5.92 2.63
C LEU A 272 39.10 -4.46 2.85
N GLY A 273 38.06 -4.17 3.63
CA GLY A 273 37.56 -2.81 3.83
C GLY A 273 37.36 -2.08 2.50
N MET A 274 37.94 -0.88 2.37
CA MET A 274 37.85 -0.05 1.15
C MET A 274 38.65 -0.60 -0.05
N ALA A 275 39.50 -1.61 0.14
CA ALA A 275 40.14 -2.30 -0.97
C ALA A 275 39.22 -3.36 -1.61
N GLY A 276 38.16 -3.77 -0.91
CA GLY A 276 37.09 -4.63 -1.43
C GLY A 276 35.89 -3.82 -1.92
N ARG A 277 34.83 -4.53 -2.30
CA ARG A 277 33.61 -3.95 -2.88
C ARG A 277 32.74 -3.27 -1.82
N PHE A 278 32.66 -3.84 -0.61
CA PHE A 278 31.69 -3.42 0.41
C PHE A 278 32.31 -2.59 1.56
N GLY A 279 33.36 -1.81 1.27
CA GLY A 279 34.13 -1.10 2.29
C GLY A 279 33.43 0.08 2.96
N ALA A 280 32.42 0.69 2.34
CA ALA A 280 31.80 1.92 2.86
C ALA A 280 30.81 1.66 3.99
N GLY A 281 30.35 0.42 4.13
CA GLY A 281 29.42 0.00 5.18
C GLY A 281 28.49 -1.10 4.69
N LEU A 282 27.77 -1.72 5.63
CA LEU A 282 26.81 -2.78 5.34
C LEU A 282 25.40 -2.33 5.73
N PRO A 283 24.42 -2.35 4.80
CA PRO A 283 23.04 -2.03 5.12
C PRO A 283 22.41 -3.11 6.01
N ARG A 284 21.18 -2.91 6.49
CA ARG A 284 20.40 -3.98 7.14
C ARG A 284 20.26 -5.21 6.23
N ILE A 285 20.19 -6.40 6.84
CA ILE A 285 20.05 -7.68 6.12
C ILE A 285 18.87 -7.67 5.13
N THR A 286 17.79 -6.97 5.46
CA THR A 286 16.54 -6.93 4.68
C THR A 286 16.59 -6.02 3.45
N ASP A 287 17.74 -5.40 3.14
CA ASP A 287 17.85 -4.53 1.97
C ASP A 287 19.26 -4.52 1.38
N ALA A 288 19.41 -5.15 0.21
CA ALA A 288 20.66 -5.26 -0.52
C ALA A 288 20.94 -4.08 -1.48
N SER A 289 20.02 -3.11 -1.62
CA SER A 289 20.08 -2.10 -2.70
C SER A 289 21.41 -1.34 -2.75
N LEU A 290 21.92 -0.92 -1.59
CA LEU A 290 23.19 -0.20 -1.49
C LEU A 290 24.43 -1.10 -1.63
N LEU A 291 24.29 -2.42 -1.50
CA LEU A 291 25.38 -3.36 -1.83
C LEU A 291 25.57 -3.46 -3.35
N PHE A 292 24.49 -3.51 -4.14
CA PHE A 292 24.59 -3.44 -5.59
C PHE A 292 25.25 -2.13 -6.06
N LEU A 293 24.94 -0.99 -5.41
CA LEU A 293 25.61 0.28 -5.69
C LEU A 293 27.12 0.20 -5.43
N GLN A 294 27.51 -0.32 -4.25
CA GLN A 294 28.91 -0.50 -3.90
C GLN A 294 29.64 -1.43 -4.89
N HIS A 295 28.99 -2.52 -5.32
CA HIS A 295 29.51 -3.38 -6.38
C HIS A 295 29.72 -2.59 -7.67
N MET A 296 28.74 -1.83 -8.16
CA MET A 296 28.91 -0.99 -9.36
C MET A 296 30.04 0.03 -9.21
N LEU A 297 30.16 0.69 -8.05
CA LEU A 297 31.24 1.64 -7.78
C LEU A 297 32.62 0.98 -7.84
N SER A 298 32.75 -0.27 -7.38
CA SER A 298 34.01 -1.05 -7.47
C SER A 298 34.43 -1.39 -8.91
N LYS A 299 33.51 -1.27 -9.87
CA LYS A 299 33.72 -1.58 -11.29
C LYS A 299 33.92 -0.33 -12.15
N MET A 300 34.01 0.85 -11.53
CA MET A 300 34.33 2.08 -12.25
C MET A 300 35.79 2.08 -12.66
N LYS A 301 36.05 2.50 -13.91
CA LYS A 301 37.39 2.90 -14.33
C LYS A 301 37.85 4.10 -13.49
N PRO A 302 39.16 4.30 -13.30
CA PRO A 302 39.69 5.44 -12.55
C PRO A 302 39.17 6.80 -13.01
N THR A 303 38.89 6.95 -14.30
CA THR A 303 38.23 8.14 -14.87
C THR A 303 37.27 7.75 -16.00
N GLY A 304 36.15 8.48 -16.09
CA GLY A 304 35.24 8.43 -17.23
C GLY A 304 34.09 7.43 -17.13
N SER A 305 33.89 6.78 -15.98
CA SER A 305 32.74 5.88 -15.78
C SER A 305 31.49 6.65 -15.36
N ARG A 306 30.34 6.18 -15.85
CA ARG A 306 29.02 6.67 -15.46
C ARG A 306 28.13 5.52 -15.01
N ILE A 307 27.31 5.78 -13.99
CA ILE A 307 26.37 4.82 -13.42
C ILE A 307 24.96 5.42 -13.52
N VAL A 308 23.98 4.61 -13.93
CA VAL A 308 22.57 4.88 -13.67
C VAL A 308 21.96 3.67 -12.96
N VAL A 309 21.35 3.89 -11.80
CA VAL A 309 20.74 2.82 -11.02
C VAL A 309 19.35 3.22 -10.54
N LEU A 310 18.41 2.29 -10.65
CA LEU A 310 17.05 2.46 -10.17
C LEU A 310 16.93 1.99 -8.71
N PHE A 311 16.37 2.84 -7.85
CA PHE A 311 16.13 2.54 -6.44
C PHE A 311 14.68 2.79 -6.03
N SER A 312 14.30 2.19 -4.90
CA SER A 312 13.14 2.61 -4.12
C SER A 312 13.54 3.67 -3.07
N ASP A 313 12.57 4.15 -2.29
CA ASP A 313 12.80 5.11 -1.20
C ASP A 313 13.81 4.62 -0.13
N SER A 314 14.01 3.31 -0.02
CA SER A 314 14.91 2.75 0.99
C SER A 314 16.36 3.24 0.83
N ALA A 315 16.87 3.31 -0.41
CA ALA A 315 18.21 3.79 -0.70
C ALA A 315 18.38 5.29 -0.38
N MET A 316 17.30 6.08 -0.45
CA MET A 316 17.29 7.53 -0.26
C MET A 316 17.56 7.94 1.18
N SER A 317 16.81 7.37 2.13
CA SER A 317 16.73 7.89 3.49
C SER A 317 16.78 6.86 4.62
N SER A 318 16.79 5.55 4.31
CA SER A 318 16.85 4.51 5.35
C SER A 318 18.19 4.51 6.09
N GLY A 319 18.15 4.18 7.38
CA GLY A 319 19.33 4.10 8.24
C GLY A 319 19.58 5.40 9.02
N GLU A 320 19.83 5.26 10.31
CA GLU A 320 20.17 6.41 11.18
C GLU A 320 21.60 6.90 10.95
N ALA A 321 21.91 8.09 11.45
CA ALA A 321 23.28 8.60 11.47
C ALA A 321 24.24 7.58 12.11
N GLY A 322 25.31 7.24 11.37
CA GLY A 322 26.27 6.20 11.74
C GLY A 322 25.86 4.76 11.42
N SER A 323 24.74 4.52 10.73
CA SER A 323 24.43 3.20 10.15
C SER A 323 25.22 2.96 8.86
N GLY A 324 25.27 1.71 8.40
CA GLY A 324 25.94 1.37 7.14
C GLY A 324 25.29 2.02 5.92
N GLU A 325 23.95 2.11 5.85
CA GLU A 325 23.27 2.83 4.77
C GLU A 325 23.69 4.30 4.71
N SER A 326 23.76 4.96 5.87
CA SER A 326 24.22 6.33 5.98
C SER A 326 25.70 6.48 5.60
N ALA A 327 26.54 5.50 5.94
CA ALA A 327 27.96 5.51 5.61
C ALA A 327 28.21 5.32 4.10
N ILE A 328 27.43 4.47 3.43
CA ILE A 328 27.50 4.30 1.97
C ILE A 328 27.07 5.59 1.26
N ARG A 329 25.96 6.21 1.66
CA ARG A 329 25.54 7.50 1.09
C ARG A 329 26.57 8.59 1.31
N ARG A 330 27.13 8.66 2.54
CA ARG A 330 28.24 9.56 2.86
C ARG A 330 29.39 9.37 1.89
N TRP A 331 29.83 8.13 1.68
CA TRP A 331 30.94 7.81 0.78
C TRP A 331 30.67 8.29 -0.65
N VAL A 332 29.47 8.03 -1.17
CA VAL A 332 29.06 8.46 -2.52
C VAL A 332 29.02 9.99 -2.67
N ILE A 333 28.48 10.69 -1.66
CA ILE A 333 28.28 12.15 -1.69
C ILE A 333 29.60 12.89 -1.43
N GLU A 334 30.43 12.43 -0.49
CA GLU A 334 31.72 13.06 -0.16
C GLU A 334 32.78 12.86 -1.26
N ASN A 335 32.72 11.75 -2.02
CA ASN A 335 33.53 11.57 -3.24
C ASN A 335 32.98 12.34 -4.45
N ASP A 336 31.88 13.09 -4.28
CA ASP A 336 31.23 13.87 -5.31
C ASP A 336 30.83 13.06 -6.55
N TRP A 337 30.42 11.80 -6.38
CA TRP A 337 30.00 10.95 -7.50
C TRP A 337 28.53 11.15 -7.88
N LEU A 338 27.65 11.45 -6.92
CA LEU A 338 26.20 11.57 -7.17
C LEU A 338 25.86 12.83 -7.98
N GLU A 339 25.56 12.67 -9.27
CA GLU A 339 25.31 13.78 -10.20
C GLU A 339 23.85 14.25 -10.17
N SER A 340 22.90 13.31 -10.21
CA SER A 340 21.48 13.63 -10.16
C SER A 340 20.65 12.52 -9.53
N VAL A 341 19.49 12.91 -8.98
CA VAL A 341 18.43 12.00 -8.55
C VAL A 341 17.11 12.46 -9.17
N VAL A 342 16.46 11.57 -9.90
CA VAL A 342 15.16 11.81 -10.54
C VAL A 342 14.08 11.02 -9.80
N ALA A 343 13.11 11.70 -9.19
CA ALA A 343 11.94 11.07 -8.60
C ALA A 343 10.92 10.72 -9.69
N LEU A 344 10.57 9.44 -9.82
CA LEU A 344 9.72 8.93 -10.90
C LEU A 344 8.24 8.84 -10.50
N PRO A 345 7.31 8.92 -11.47
CA PRO A 345 5.90 8.61 -11.26
C PRO A 345 5.68 7.21 -10.67
N ASP A 346 4.68 7.09 -9.79
CA ASP A 346 4.26 5.78 -9.27
C ASP A 346 3.59 4.94 -10.37
N GLY A 347 3.67 3.61 -10.22
CA GLY A 347 3.05 2.66 -11.15
C GLY A 347 3.72 2.62 -12.53
N LEU A 348 5.02 2.92 -12.62
CA LEU A 348 5.80 2.73 -13.86
C LEU A 348 6.33 1.30 -14.03
N LEU A 349 6.50 0.52 -12.96
CA LEU A 349 7.08 -0.83 -13.00
C LEU A 349 6.02 -1.94 -13.00
N HIS A 350 6.36 -3.10 -13.57
CA HIS A 350 5.45 -4.25 -13.67
C HIS A 350 5.20 -4.93 -12.32
N ASN A 351 6.17 -4.89 -11.41
CA ASN A 351 6.16 -5.66 -10.16
C ASN A 351 5.82 -4.81 -8.93
N THR A 352 5.95 -3.48 -8.98
CA THR A 352 5.70 -2.61 -7.82
C THR A 352 5.08 -1.28 -8.20
N ALA A 353 4.26 -0.75 -7.29
CA ALA A 353 3.72 0.61 -7.34
C ALA A 353 4.45 1.57 -6.39
N VAL A 354 5.52 1.11 -5.73
CA VAL A 354 6.34 1.94 -4.81
C VAL A 354 7.01 3.07 -5.58
N SER A 355 7.18 4.22 -4.93
CA SER A 355 7.92 5.35 -5.48
C SER A 355 9.38 4.98 -5.76
N THR A 356 9.84 5.33 -6.95
CA THR A 356 11.17 4.96 -7.45
C THR A 356 11.98 6.18 -7.85
N TYR A 357 13.29 6.02 -7.85
CA TYR A 357 14.25 7.08 -8.12
C TYR A 357 15.36 6.55 -9.01
N LEU A 358 15.73 7.32 -10.05
CA LEU A 358 16.95 7.06 -10.81
C LEU A 358 18.09 7.90 -10.26
N TRP A 359 19.16 7.23 -9.84
CA TRP A 359 20.40 7.89 -9.45
C TRP A 359 21.38 7.86 -10.62
N THR A 360 21.90 9.02 -10.98
CA THR A 360 23.00 9.13 -11.93
C THR A 360 24.27 9.47 -11.16
N LEU A 361 25.32 8.67 -11.32
CA LEU A 361 26.64 8.93 -10.75
C LEU A 361 27.70 9.02 -11.85
N SER A 362 28.75 9.80 -11.59
CA SER A 362 29.84 10.06 -12.52
C SER A 362 31.11 10.41 -11.76
N ASN A 363 32.24 9.80 -12.13
CA ASN A 363 33.57 10.23 -11.65
C ASN A 363 34.21 11.29 -12.56
N ARG A 364 33.43 11.88 -13.47
CA ARG A 364 33.84 12.96 -14.37
C ARG A 364 32.82 14.08 -14.44
N LYS A 365 32.28 14.49 -13.27
CA LYS A 365 31.36 15.64 -13.22
C LYS A 365 32.03 16.89 -13.83
N PRO A 366 31.30 17.67 -14.65
CA PRO A 366 31.77 18.98 -15.10
C PRO A 366 32.12 19.88 -13.92
N VAL A 367 33.11 20.76 -14.09
CA VAL A 367 33.59 21.67 -13.03
C VAL A 367 32.44 22.54 -12.49
N GLU A 368 31.54 23.02 -13.35
CA GLU A 368 30.36 23.79 -12.92
C GLU A 368 29.35 22.99 -12.08
N ARG A 369 29.46 21.66 -12.00
CA ARG A 369 28.62 20.76 -11.19
C ARG A 369 29.33 20.18 -9.97
N GLY A 370 30.59 20.54 -9.75
CA GLY A 370 31.35 20.06 -8.60
C GLY A 370 30.68 20.44 -7.27
N GLY A 371 30.67 19.50 -6.34
CA GLY A 371 30.11 19.64 -4.98
C GLY A 371 28.59 19.74 -4.93
N ARG A 372 27.89 19.45 -6.04
CA ARG A 372 26.46 19.66 -6.21
C ARG A 372 25.76 18.42 -6.74
N VAL A 373 24.48 18.29 -6.37
CA VAL A 373 23.55 17.26 -6.83
C VAL A 373 22.31 17.92 -7.41
N VAL A 374 21.85 17.41 -8.55
CA VAL A 374 20.61 17.84 -9.20
C VAL A 374 19.46 16.93 -8.78
N LEU A 375 18.41 17.50 -8.19
CA LEU A 375 17.18 16.80 -7.85
C LEU A 375 16.09 17.20 -8.85
N VAL A 376 15.48 16.21 -9.51
CA VAL A 376 14.40 16.41 -10.48
C VAL A 376 13.15 15.66 -10.04
N ASP A 377 12.05 16.39 -9.84
CA ASP A 377 10.74 15.82 -9.54
C ASP A 377 9.95 15.57 -10.82
N ALA A 378 9.98 14.33 -11.30
CA ALA A 378 9.26 13.91 -12.51
C ALA A 378 7.96 13.16 -12.18
N ARG A 379 7.46 13.17 -10.94
CA ARG A 379 6.30 12.36 -10.53
C ARG A 379 5.00 12.70 -11.27
N ASP A 380 4.90 13.91 -11.82
CA ASP A 380 3.77 14.36 -12.64
C ASP A 380 3.95 14.07 -14.15
N GLN A 381 5.11 13.58 -14.56
CA GLN A 381 5.44 13.29 -15.96
C GLN A 381 5.01 11.88 -16.35
N ALA A 382 3.71 11.62 -16.49
CA ALA A 382 3.25 10.32 -16.98
C ALA A 382 1.88 10.35 -17.66
N GLU A 383 1.65 9.38 -18.53
CA GLU A 383 0.35 9.09 -19.15
C GLU A 383 -0.28 7.83 -18.56
N GLN A 384 -1.62 7.79 -18.52
CA GLN A 384 -2.36 6.65 -18.00
C GLN A 384 -2.45 5.53 -19.04
N MET A 385 -2.18 4.29 -18.63
CA MET A 385 -2.36 3.13 -19.51
C MET A 385 -3.84 2.78 -19.65
N ARG A 386 -4.25 2.38 -20.86
CA ARG A 386 -5.61 1.87 -21.12
C ARG A 386 -5.91 0.56 -20.39
N LYS A 387 -4.90 -0.31 -20.26
CA LYS A 387 -4.97 -1.58 -19.55
C LYS A 387 -3.75 -1.70 -18.63
N PRO A 388 -3.93 -2.03 -17.34
CA PRO A 388 -2.80 -2.27 -16.44
C PRO A 388 -2.00 -3.52 -16.86
N LEU A 389 -0.69 -3.51 -16.58
CA LEU A 389 0.21 -4.66 -16.74
C LEU A 389 0.92 -4.94 -15.41
N GLY A 390 0.49 -5.96 -14.67
CA GLY A 390 0.96 -6.20 -13.30
C GLY A 390 0.61 -5.04 -12.37
N SER A 391 1.62 -4.38 -11.78
CA SER A 391 1.56 -3.13 -11.03
C SER A 391 1.72 -1.87 -11.91
N LYS A 392 2.09 -2.02 -13.19
CA LYS A 392 2.25 -0.89 -14.10
C LYS A 392 0.88 -0.32 -14.48
N ARG A 393 0.71 0.97 -14.22
CA ARG A 393 -0.53 1.74 -14.49
C ARG A 393 -0.26 2.93 -15.41
N ARG A 394 0.98 3.40 -15.43
CA ARG A 394 1.40 4.61 -16.13
C ARG A 394 2.61 4.35 -17.01
N TYR A 395 2.84 5.21 -17.99
CA TYR A 395 4.02 5.17 -18.83
C TYR A 395 4.55 6.55 -19.16
N LEU A 396 5.86 6.64 -19.46
CA LEU A 396 6.51 7.86 -19.94
C LEU A 396 6.43 7.92 -21.47
N THR A 397 6.04 9.07 -22.01
CA THR A 397 6.17 9.35 -23.45
C THR A 397 7.61 9.77 -23.79
N ASN A 398 7.98 9.70 -25.08
CA ASN A 398 9.30 10.18 -25.53
C ASN A 398 9.51 11.67 -25.23
N GLU A 399 8.45 12.47 -25.31
CA GLU A 399 8.51 13.89 -25.00
C GLU A 399 8.83 14.12 -23.51
N GLN A 400 8.13 13.41 -22.62
CA GLN A 400 8.37 13.46 -21.18
C GLN A 400 9.79 13.00 -20.83
N VAL A 401 10.27 11.91 -21.42
CA VAL A 401 11.65 11.44 -21.25
C VAL A 401 12.65 12.52 -21.65
N ASN A 402 12.48 13.14 -22.83
CA ASN A 402 13.36 14.20 -23.32
C ASN A 402 13.35 15.42 -22.39
N VAL A 403 12.19 15.82 -21.88
CA VAL A 403 12.06 16.95 -20.93
C VAL A 403 12.83 16.67 -19.64
N ILE A 404 12.69 15.46 -19.08
CA ILE A 404 13.41 15.04 -17.86
C ILE A 404 14.92 15.03 -18.10
N VAL A 405 15.38 14.40 -19.18
CA VAL A 405 16.81 14.33 -19.52
C VAL A 405 17.40 15.72 -19.72
N LYS A 406 16.69 16.60 -20.43
CA LYS A 406 17.11 17.98 -20.63
C LYS A 406 17.19 18.75 -19.31
N ALA A 407 16.25 18.55 -18.39
CA ALA A 407 16.31 19.15 -17.05
C ALA A 407 17.55 18.69 -16.25
N CYS A 408 17.94 17.43 -16.39
CA CYS A 408 19.17 16.89 -15.78
C CYS A 408 20.46 17.42 -16.43
N VAL A 409 20.48 17.66 -17.74
CA VAL A 409 21.70 18.06 -18.49
C VAL A 409 21.87 19.58 -18.59
N ASP A 410 20.78 20.33 -18.69
CA ASP A 410 20.77 21.80 -18.75
C ASP A 410 20.12 22.40 -17.49
N THR A 411 20.65 22.01 -16.34
CA THR A 411 20.03 22.28 -15.04
C THR A 411 19.97 23.77 -14.71
N ALA A 412 20.97 24.54 -15.13
CA ALA A 412 20.98 25.99 -14.91
C ALA A 412 19.85 26.67 -15.69
N HIS A 413 19.64 26.29 -16.95
CA HIS A 413 18.49 26.77 -17.70
C HIS A 413 17.18 26.30 -17.05
N ALA A 414 17.07 25.02 -16.70
CA ALA A 414 15.85 24.49 -16.10
C ALA A 414 15.49 25.18 -14.77
N GLN A 415 16.43 25.38 -13.85
CA GLN A 415 16.16 25.96 -12.53
C GLN A 415 15.93 27.47 -12.53
N TRP A 416 16.50 28.22 -13.47
CA TRP A 416 16.50 29.69 -13.47
C TRP A 416 15.66 30.32 -14.58
N ASN A 417 15.22 29.53 -15.57
CA ASN A 417 14.26 29.98 -16.58
C ASN A 417 12.83 29.67 -16.14
N THR A 418 12.05 30.71 -15.83
CA THR A 418 10.63 30.58 -15.44
C THR A 418 9.73 29.99 -16.53
N ASP A 419 10.16 30.07 -17.80
CA ASP A 419 9.43 29.51 -18.94
C ASP A 419 9.75 28.01 -19.18
N HIS A 420 10.68 27.43 -18.41
CA HIS A 420 11.03 26.01 -18.54
C HIS A 420 9.95 25.13 -17.88
N PRO A 421 9.45 24.07 -18.55
CA PRO A 421 8.37 23.21 -18.00
C PRO A 421 8.67 22.59 -16.63
N MET A 422 9.96 22.43 -16.31
CA MET A 422 10.45 21.83 -15.07
C MET A 422 11.01 22.85 -14.06
N HIS A 423 10.77 24.16 -14.24
CA HIS A 423 11.34 25.21 -13.38
C HIS A 423 11.13 24.98 -11.88
N ASP A 424 9.89 24.64 -11.50
CA ASP A 424 9.52 24.39 -10.10
C ASP A 424 9.81 22.96 -9.63
N ARG A 425 10.36 22.13 -10.53
CA ARG A 425 10.63 20.70 -10.32
C ARG A 425 12.11 20.35 -10.27
N VAL A 426 13.00 21.33 -10.47
CA VAL A 426 14.45 21.14 -10.47
C VAL A 426 15.07 21.92 -9.32
N ARG A 427 15.89 21.23 -8.52
CA ARG A 427 16.65 21.84 -7.43
C ARG A 427 18.10 21.37 -7.45
N ILE A 428 19.02 22.30 -7.48
CA ILE A 428 20.43 22.05 -7.19
C ILE A 428 20.64 22.20 -5.68
N VAL A 429 21.23 21.17 -5.06
CA VAL A 429 21.64 21.18 -3.64
C VAL A 429 23.14 20.95 -3.55
N ASN A 430 23.78 21.54 -2.54
CA ASN A 430 25.18 21.24 -2.21
C ASN A 430 25.29 19.89 -1.49
N ASN A 431 26.43 19.23 -1.63
CA ASN A 431 26.68 17.94 -0.96
C ASN A 431 26.51 18.03 0.58
N THR A 432 26.83 19.17 1.19
CA THR A 432 26.65 19.41 2.62
C THR A 432 25.19 19.48 3.06
N GLU A 433 24.26 19.89 2.18
CA GLU A 433 22.81 19.92 2.47
C GLU A 433 22.21 18.51 2.58
N LEU A 434 22.89 17.50 2.05
CA LEU A 434 22.49 16.09 2.15
C LEU A 434 23.00 15.42 3.44
N GLY A 435 23.85 16.12 4.19
CA GLY A 435 24.39 15.68 5.47
C GLY A 435 23.69 16.34 6.66
N HIS A 436 23.72 15.67 7.79
CA HIS A 436 23.27 16.21 9.07
C HIS A 436 24.09 15.66 10.23
N GLN A 437 24.11 16.38 11.35
CA GLN A 437 24.59 15.87 12.62
C GLN A 437 23.38 15.41 13.45
N ARG A 438 23.40 14.17 13.93
CA ARG A 438 22.46 13.68 14.94
C ARG A 438 23.09 13.89 16.31
N ILE A 439 22.60 14.89 17.03
CA ILE A 439 23.05 15.24 18.37
C ILE A 439 22.12 14.64 19.42
N THR A 440 22.66 14.42 20.62
CA THR A 440 21.88 14.08 21.81
C THR A 440 21.86 15.31 22.72
N VAL A 441 20.67 15.81 23.00
CA VAL A 441 20.43 16.88 23.97
C VAL A 441 20.09 16.23 25.30
N GLU A 442 20.90 16.51 26.30
CA GLU A 442 20.73 16.06 27.67
C GLU A 442 20.13 17.18 28.52
N TYR A 443 19.27 16.77 29.44
CA TYR A 443 18.62 17.64 30.40
C TYR A 443 19.05 17.22 31.81
N PRO A 444 19.24 18.16 32.74
CA PRO A 444 19.62 17.81 34.09
C PRO A 444 18.51 17.02 34.78
N LEU A 445 18.91 16.04 35.58
CA LEU A 445 18.01 15.34 36.49
C LEU A 445 17.62 16.28 37.63
N LEU A 446 16.36 16.70 37.64
CA LEU A 446 15.77 17.52 38.69
C LEU A 446 15.00 16.62 39.66
N LEU A 447 15.49 16.51 40.89
CA LEU A 447 14.81 15.76 41.95
C LEU A 447 14.32 16.70 43.04
N ARG A 448 13.07 16.52 43.44
CA ARG A 448 12.56 16.95 44.75
C ARG A 448 12.50 15.71 45.63
N PHE A 449 12.86 15.85 46.90
CA PHE A 449 12.83 14.72 47.83
C PHE A 449 11.54 14.80 48.65
N GLU A 450 10.74 13.74 48.63
CA GLU A 450 9.44 13.70 49.26
C GLU A 450 9.23 12.34 49.90
N LEU A 451 8.73 12.34 51.14
CA LEU A 451 8.38 11.10 51.81
C LEU A 451 6.88 10.85 51.68
N THR A 452 6.51 9.85 50.90
CA THR A 452 5.12 9.39 50.73
C THR A 452 4.96 7.98 51.27
N ASN A 453 3.70 7.53 51.43
CA ASN A 453 3.42 6.12 51.72
C ASN A 453 4.05 5.19 50.67
N ALA A 454 3.97 5.56 49.39
CA ALA A 454 4.56 4.80 48.29
C ALA A 454 6.09 4.75 48.37
N ALA A 455 6.74 5.84 48.77
CA ALA A 455 8.19 5.90 48.96
C ALA A 455 8.65 4.94 50.09
N LEU A 456 7.95 4.94 51.23
CA LEU A 456 8.26 4.02 52.33
C LEU A 456 8.05 2.55 51.93
N ASP A 457 6.97 2.25 51.21
CA ASP A 457 6.71 0.90 50.71
C ASP A 457 7.79 0.46 49.70
N ALA A 458 8.24 1.37 48.82
CA ALA A 458 9.30 1.10 47.86
C ALA A 458 10.64 0.84 48.56
N LEU A 459 10.97 1.63 49.60
CA LEU A 459 12.16 1.42 50.42
C LEU A 459 12.10 0.06 51.12
N ALA A 460 10.97 -0.29 51.73
CA ALA A 460 10.78 -1.56 52.43
C ALA A 460 10.98 -2.78 51.52
N LYS A 461 10.58 -2.67 50.25
CA LYS A 461 10.71 -3.74 49.25
C LYS A 461 12.11 -3.84 48.62
N SER A 462 12.94 -2.80 48.79
CA SER A 462 14.26 -2.71 48.17
C SER A 462 15.23 -3.78 48.71
N ARG A 463 16.14 -4.27 47.85
CA ARG A 463 17.13 -5.29 48.23
C ARG A 463 18.01 -4.85 49.41
N PRO A 464 18.57 -3.62 49.45
CA PRO A 464 19.41 -3.17 50.56
C PRO A 464 18.67 -3.03 51.89
N ALA A 465 17.34 -2.88 51.87
CA ALA A 465 16.54 -2.80 53.09
C ALA A 465 16.24 -4.18 53.70
N ARG A 466 16.21 -5.25 52.88
CA ARG A 466 16.00 -6.62 53.36
C ARG A 466 17.14 -7.16 54.22
N ASP A 467 18.34 -6.62 54.01
CA ASP A 467 19.55 -6.99 54.75
C ASP A 467 19.70 -6.18 56.06
N VAL A 468 18.71 -5.36 56.42
CA VAL A 468 18.69 -4.57 57.66
C VAL A 468 17.82 -5.27 58.71
N ASP A 469 18.43 -5.64 59.83
CA ASP A 469 17.74 -6.21 60.97
C ASP A 469 16.70 -5.23 61.55
N ASN A 470 15.51 -5.73 61.87
CA ASN A 470 14.40 -4.94 62.42
C ASN A 470 14.01 -3.73 61.54
N LEU A 471 14.00 -3.89 60.21
CA LEU A 471 13.63 -2.82 59.27
C LEU A 471 12.28 -2.16 59.57
N ASN A 472 11.25 -2.94 59.89
CA ASN A 472 9.91 -2.40 60.22
C ASN A 472 9.96 -1.44 61.40
N ASP A 473 10.84 -1.72 62.34
CA ASP A 473 11.08 -0.87 63.49
C ASP A 473 11.78 0.44 63.08
N ILE A 474 12.71 0.40 62.14
CA ILE A 474 13.39 1.60 61.63
C ILE A 474 12.46 2.46 60.77
N LEU A 475 11.52 1.85 60.04
CA LEU A 475 10.57 2.56 59.18
C LEU A 475 9.38 3.17 59.94
N ALA A 476 9.03 2.66 61.14
CA ALA A 476 7.87 3.14 61.89
C ALA A 476 7.92 4.65 62.23
N PRO A 477 9.04 5.22 62.72
CA PRO A 477 9.16 6.66 62.99
C PRO A 477 9.02 7.53 61.74
N LEU A 478 9.32 6.99 60.56
CA LEU A 478 9.23 7.75 59.30
C LEU A 478 7.79 8.03 58.87
N ARG A 479 6.80 7.33 59.44
CA ARG A 479 5.38 7.58 59.15
C ARG A 479 4.94 8.99 59.55
N SER A 480 5.55 9.61 60.56
CA SER A 480 5.23 10.99 60.95
C SER A 480 5.79 12.05 60.00
N LEU A 481 6.73 11.67 59.14
CA LEU A 481 7.32 12.53 58.11
C LEU A 481 6.62 12.37 56.75
N ILE A 482 5.55 11.56 56.66
CA ILE A 482 4.80 11.41 55.41
C ILE A 482 4.16 12.75 55.04
N GLY A 483 4.40 13.21 53.81
CA GLY A 483 4.00 14.52 53.31
C GLY A 483 5.08 15.59 53.44
N SER A 484 6.21 15.29 54.08
CA SER A 484 7.37 16.19 54.11
C SER A 484 8.07 16.23 52.75
N THR A 485 8.54 17.42 52.40
CA THR A 485 9.27 17.70 51.14
C THR A 485 10.55 18.46 51.46
N TRP A 486 11.65 18.12 50.79
CA TRP A 486 12.96 18.74 50.98
C TRP A 486 13.55 19.22 49.66
N PRO A 487 14.32 20.34 49.69
CA PRO A 487 14.95 20.90 48.50
C PRO A 487 16.22 20.13 48.09
N ASP A 488 16.88 19.43 49.01
CA ASP A 488 18.14 18.73 48.76
C ASP A 488 18.25 17.39 49.51
N GLU A 489 19.09 16.48 48.99
CA GLU A 489 19.30 15.13 49.53
C GLU A 489 19.80 15.17 50.97
N GLN A 490 20.70 16.09 51.29
CA GLN A 490 21.40 16.12 52.57
C GLN A 490 20.44 16.50 53.71
N THR A 491 19.58 17.49 53.48
CA THR A 491 18.53 17.89 54.42
C THR A 491 17.50 16.77 54.60
N ALA A 492 17.07 16.13 53.50
CA ALA A 492 16.13 15.00 53.56
C ALA A 492 16.68 13.84 54.40
N LEU A 493 17.93 13.43 54.15
CA LEU A 493 18.57 12.35 54.89
C LEU A 493 18.79 12.72 56.36
N ALA A 494 19.20 13.96 56.66
CA ALA A 494 19.41 14.41 58.02
C ALA A 494 18.13 14.40 58.85
N ASP A 495 17.00 14.79 58.26
CA ASP A 495 15.69 14.79 58.93
C ASP A 495 15.16 13.37 59.14
N ILE A 496 15.29 12.50 58.13
CA ILE A 496 14.93 11.08 58.21
C ILE A 496 15.78 10.37 59.29
N GLU A 497 17.10 10.58 59.29
CA GLU A 497 18.01 10.01 60.29
C GLU A 497 17.70 10.54 61.70
N ARG A 498 17.36 11.83 61.82
CA ARG A 498 16.97 12.43 63.11
C ARG A 498 15.68 11.83 63.65
N ALA A 499 14.67 11.62 62.80
CA ALA A 499 13.41 11.01 63.20
C ALA A 499 13.60 9.59 63.77
N VAL A 500 14.42 8.76 63.11
CA VAL A 500 14.75 7.41 63.59
C VAL A 500 15.52 7.45 64.92
N ARG A 501 16.50 8.35 65.05
CA ARG A 501 17.28 8.50 66.28
C ARG A 501 16.47 9.04 67.45
N SER A 502 15.52 9.95 67.20
CA SER A 502 14.68 10.54 68.23
C SER A 502 13.74 9.52 68.89
N ASP A 503 13.45 8.41 68.20
CA ASP A 503 12.69 7.27 68.72
C ASP A 503 13.60 6.22 69.41
N GLY A 504 14.88 6.55 69.64
CA GLY A 504 15.84 5.67 70.32
C GLY A 504 16.44 4.55 69.46
N ARG A 505 16.25 4.58 68.14
CA ARG A 505 16.70 3.54 67.20
C ARG A 505 17.98 3.94 66.45
N SER A 506 18.80 2.96 66.06
CA SER A 506 20.02 3.20 65.28
C SER A 506 19.74 3.29 63.78
N TRP A 507 20.22 4.35 63.13
CA TRP A 507 20.13 4.52 61.67
C TRP A 507 21.18 3.66 60.93
N PRO A 508 20.80 2.86 59.90
CA PRO A 508 21.76 2.08 59.12
C PRO A 508 22.67 2.99 58.27
N THR A 509 23.99 2.85 58.43
CA THR A 509 24.99 3.71 57.77
C THR A 509 25.57 3.14 56.46
N GLY A 510 25.10 1.97 56.03
CA GLY A 510 25.59 1.33 54.81
C GLY A 510 25.30 2.16 53.55
N PRO A 511 26.26 2.35 52.63
CA PRO A 511 26.09 3.19 51.44
C PRO A 511 24.97 2.69 50.51
N ALA A 512 24.76 1.38 50.44
CA ALA A 512 23.68 0.77 49.65
C ALA A 512 22.29 1.09 50.23
N PHE A 513 22.13 1.06 51.55
CA PHE A 513 20.88 1.41 52.21
C PHE A 513 20.58 2.92 52.05
N ARG A 514 21.59 3.77 52.25
CA ARG A 514 21.47 5.21 52.01
C ARG A 514 20.99 5.51 50.58
N GLN A 515 21.60 4.87 49.56
CA GLN A 515 21.15 5.04 48.17
C GLN A 515 19.72 4.54 47.93
N ALA A 516 19.29 3.46 48.60
CA ALA A 516 17.93 2.98 48.51
C ALA A 516 16.92 4.00 49.07
N VAL A 517 17.25 4.65 50.19
CA VAL A 517 16.44 5.74 50.76
C VAL A 517 16.31 6.90 49.78
N VAL A 518 17.44 7.39 49.26
CA VAL A 518 17.47 8.50 48.29
C VAL A 518 16.65 8.18 47.03
N ARG A 519 16.78 6.96 46.50
CA ARG A 519 16.00 6.51 45.34
C ARG A 519 14.50 6.42 45.64
N ALA A 520 14.12 6.02 46.86
CA ALA A 520 12.73 5.86 47.24
C ALA A 520 12.00 7.20 47.41
N ILE A 521 12.69 8.21 47.96
CA ILE A 521 12.12 9.53 48.23
C ILE A 521 12.38 10.55 47.10
N GLY A 522 13.30 10.27 46.18
CA GLY A 522 13.62 11.15 45.06
C GLY A 522 12.56 11.10 43.96
N VAL A 523 11.81 12.17 43.80
CA VAL A 523 10.76 12.32 42.78
C VAL A 523 11.23 13.31 41.71
N ARG A 524 11.08 12.95 40.43
CA ARG A 524 11.33 13.87 39.31
C ARG A 524 10.34 15.03 39.36
N HIS A 525 10.83 16.26 39.44
CA HIS A 525 9.97 17.44 39.55
C HIS A 525 10.58 18.65 38.80
N PRO A 526 9.81 19.44 38.03
CA PRO A 526 10.31 20.61 37.30
C PRO A 526 10.99 21.67 38.17
N GLU A 527 10.54 21.80 39.42
CA GLU A 527 11.13 22.70 40.44
C GLU A 527 12.11 21.98 41.39
N GLY A 528 12.52 20.76 41.04
CA GLY A 528 13.49 19.99 41.83
C GLY A 528 14.92 20.54 41.70
N ALA A 529 15.81 20.14 42.62
CA ALA A 529 17.21 20.50 42.54
C ALA A 529 17.97 19.63 41.52
N VAL A 530 18.93 20.24 40.81
CA VAL A 530 19.84 19.55 39.89
C VAL A 530 20.71 18.57 40.65
N GLN A 531 20.76 17.33 40.16
CA GLN A 531 21.60 16.29 40.75
C GLN A 531 22.99 16.29 40.10
N TYR A 532 24.03 16.21 40.93
CA TYR A 532 25.42 16.19 40.48
C TYR A 532 26.14 14.91 40.91
N ARG A 533 27.10 14.47 40.10
CA ARG A 533 28.08 13.44 40.45
C ARG A 533 29.47 13.94 40.08
N GLN A 534 30.35 14.05 41.07
CA GLN A 534 31.72 14.57 40.89
C GLN A 534 31.75 15.95 40.20
N GLY A 535 30.78 16.81 40.51
CA GLY A 535 30.67 18.16 39.93
C GLY A 535 30.03 18.23 38.54
N VAL A 536 29.68 17.09 37.93
CA VAL A 536 28.98 17.02 36.63
C VAL A 536 27.49 16.80 36.86
N ALA A 537 26.64 17.56 36.18
CA ALA A 537 25.19 17.38 36.23
C ALA A 537 24.82 15.99 35.68
N LEU A 538 23.93 15.29 36.38
CA LEU A 538 23.43 13.99 35.94
C LEU A 538 22.33 14.19 34.88
N PRO A 539 22.36 13.47 33.75
CA PRO A 539 21.30 13.55 32.76
C PRO A 539 20.02 12.88 33.27
N ASP A 540 18.86 13.38 32.86
CA ASP A 540 17.57 12.70 32.99
C ASP A 540 17.28 11.88 31.71
N PRO A 541 17.40 10.54 31.76
CA PRO A 541 17.17 9.69 30.60
C PRO A 541 15.74 9.78 30.04
N THR A 542 14.78 10.25 30.83
CA THR A 542 13.39 10.41 30.37
C THR A 542 13.12 11.69 29.58
N GLN A 543 14.04 12.65 29.66
CA GLN A 543 13.94 13.91 28.93
C GLN A 543 14.94 14.01 27.79
N ARG A 544 15.93 13.11 27.71
CA ARG A 544 16.91 13.04 26.63
C ARG A 544 16.22 13.10 25.26
N ARG A 545 16.71 13.97 24.38
CA ARG A 545 16.21 14.12 23.00
C ARG A 545 17.31 13.90 22.00
N SER A 546 16.98 13.27 20.87
CA SER A 546 17.86 13.24 19.71
C SER A 546 17.35 14.21 18.67
N VAL A 547 18.24 15.04 18.13
CA VAL A 547 17.89 16.09 17.16
C VAL A 547 18.81 15.99 15.95
N ARG A 548 18.27 16.25 14.77
CA ARG A 548 19.05 16.41 13.54
C ARG A 548 19.26 17.90 13.28
N VAL A 549 20.52 18.28 13.10
CA VAL A 549 20.92 19.64 12.72
C VAL A 549 21.73 19.59 11.42
N PRO A 550 21.74 20.65 10.59
CA PRO A 550 22.52 20.69 9.36
C PRO A 550 24.00 20.33 9.59
N LEU A 551 24.63 19.71 8.59
CA LEU A 551 26.01 19.23 8.72
C LEU A 551 26.99 20.36 9.09
N ASP A 552 26.78 21.54 8.53
CA ASP A 552 27.58 22.74 8.69
C ASP A 552 27.15 23.64 9.87
N ALA A 553 26.13 23.25 10.62
CA ALA A 553 25.65 24.04 11.75
C ALA A 553 26.64 24.04 12.93
N ASP A 554 26.84 25.22 13.52
CA ASP A 554 27.54 25.37 14.80
C ASP A 554 26.63 24.89 15.95
N LEU A 555 27.07 23.83 16.65
CA LEU A 555 26.31 23.24 17.73
C LEU A 555 26.17 24.15 18.96
N ASP A 556 27.16 25.00 19.24
CA ASP A 556 27.08 25.96 20.35
C ASP A 556 26.11 27.08 20.03
N GLU A 557 26.07 27.55 18.77
CA GLU A 557 25.05 28.48 18.32
C GLU A 557 23.65 27.86 18.38
N TYR A 558 23.50 26.63 17.89
CA TYR A 558 22.24 25.90 17.95
C TYR A 558 21.75 25.73 19.39
N LEU A 559 22.61 25.25 20.31
CA LEU A 559 22.30 25.12 21.74
C LEU A 559 21.83 26.46 22.33
N ARG A 560 22.58 27.53 22.07
CA ARG A 560 22.28 28.86 22.61
C ARG A 560 20.98 29.45 22.08
N ARG A 561 20.64 29.20 20.81
CA ARG A 561 19.48 29.81 20.15
C ARG A 561 18.20 29.02 20.33
N GLU A 562 18.28 27.70 20.23
CA GLU A 562 17.09 26.83 20.13
C GLU A 562 16.77 26.10 21.45
N ILE A 563 17.75 25.86 22.32
CA ILE A 563 17.57 25.02 23.52
C ILE A 563 17.63 25.85 24.81
N LEU A 564 18.72 26.58 25.04
CA LEU A 564 18.95 27.31 26.31
C LEU A 564 17.85 28.31 26.70
N PRO A 565 17.15 29.01 25.78
CA PRO A 565 16.05 29.91 26.14
C PRO A 565 14.86 29.20 26.81
N HIS A 566 14.69 27.90 26.55
CA HIS A 566 13.61 27.08 27.10
C HIS A 566 14.09 26.22 28.26
N THR A 567 15.36 25.83 28.27
CA THR A 567 15.95 25.02 29.34
C THR A 567 17.42 25.42 29.56
N PRO A 568 17.69 26.36 30.49
CA PRO A 568 19.02 26.96 30.67
C PRO A 568 20.14 26.00 31.03
N ASP A 569 19.81 24.86 31.64
CA ASP A 569 20.77 23.89 32.15
C ASP A 569 20.97 22.67 31.23
N ALA A 570 20.36 22.67 30.04
CA ALA A 570 20.53 21.61 29.05
C ALA A 570 21.89 21.71 28.33
N TRP A 571 22.43 20.58 27.87
CA TRP A 571 23.67 20.53 27.10
C TRP A 571 23.61 19.51 25.98
N ILE A 572 24.56 19.60 25.04
CA ILE A 572 24.73 18.62 23.97
C ILE A 572 25.79 17.60 24.39
N ASP A 573 25.45 16.32 24.36
CA ASP A 573 26.43 15.22 24.48
C ASP A 573 27.16 15.05 23.14
N ARG A 574 28.31 15.72 23.04
CA ARG A 574 29.15 15.76 21.83
C ARG A 574 29.74 14.40 21.48
N ASP A 575 30.06 13.56 22.47
CA ASP A 575 30.67 12.25 22.24
C ASP A 575 29.69 11.28 21.58
N SER A 576 28.38 11.48 21.80
CA SER A 576 27.32 10.70 21.15
C SER A 576 26.93 11.21 19.74
N THR A 577 27.50 12.33 19.29
CA THR A 577 27.11 12.95 18.03
C THR A 577 27.53 12.09 16.85
N LYS A 578 26.58 11.81 15.94
CA LYS A 578 26.83 11.00 14.75
C LYS A 578 26.55 11.80 13.49
N ILE A 579 27.38 11.61 12.46
CA ILE A 579 27.12 12.18 11.13
C ILE A 579 26.19 11.24 10.37
N GLY A 580 25.15 11.81 9.79
CA GLY A 580 24.18 11.12 8.95
C GLY A 580 24.11 11.74 7.56
N TYR A 581 23.87 10.92 6.55
CA TYR A 581 23.57 11.36 5.19
C TYR A 581 22.25 10.73 4.74
N ALA A 582 21.37 11.54 4.18
CA ALA A 582 20.08 11.12 3.66
C ALA A 582 19.61 12.10 2.58
N ILE A 583 19.06 11.56 1.49
CA ILE A 583 18.42 12.37 0.45
C ILE A 583 16.94 12.42 0.80
N SER A 584 16.54 13.45 1.55
CA SER A 584 15.15 13.58 1.97
C SER A 584 14.23 13.80 0.77
N PRO A 585 13.12 13.06 0.62
CA PRO A 585 12.11 13.34 -0.40
C PRO A 585 11.57 14.78 -0.35
N MET A 586 11.66 15.44 0.81
CA MET A 586 11.28 16.86 0.98
C MET A 586 12.13 17.81 0.13
N LEU A 587 13.36 17.42 -0.24
CA LEU A 587 14.23 18.29 -1.04
C LEU A 587 13.70 18.51 -2.46
N PHE A 588 12.85 17.62 -2.97
CA PHE A 588 12.23 17.74 -4.31
C PHE A 588 11.14 18.82 -4.39
N PHE A 589 10.67 19.34 -3.26
CA PHE A 589 9.63 20.35 -3.23
C PHE A 589 10.24 21.76 -3.09
N ARG A 590 9.80 22.71 -3.93
CA ARG A 590 10.22 24.12 -3.85
C ARG A 590 9.17 24.91 -3.08
N SER A 591 9.56 25.46 -1.93
CA SER A 591 8.70 26.31 -1.13
C SER A 591 8.73 27.75 -1.64
N THR A 592 7.71 28.20 -2.35
CA THR A 592 7.45 29.64 -2.47
C THR A 592 6.66 30.06 -1.23
N LEU A 593 7.21 30.94 -0.37
CA LEU A 593 6.49 32.01 0.38
C LEU A 593 7.29 32.53 1.59
N ASP A 594 7.36 33.87 1.67
CA ASP A 594 7.85 34.71 2.77
C ASP A 594 6.62 35.15 3.58
N THR A 595 6.50 34.82 4.88
CA THR A 595 5.21 34.96 5.62
C THR A 595 5.26 35.98 6.76
N ARG A 596 4.24 36.86 6.84
CA ARG A 596 4.02 37.84 7.92
C ARG A 596 3.06 37.31 9.01
N PHE A 597 3.26 37.72 10.26
CA PHE A 597 2.37 37.41 11.39
C PHE A 597 1.60 38.68 11.84
N VAL A 598 0.32 38.53 12.16
CA VAL A 598 -0.57 39.59 12.68
C VAL A 598 -1.29 39.14 13.96
N PRO A 599 -1.75 40.04 14.83
CA PRO A 599 -2.61 39.68 15.98
C PRO A 599 -3.94 39.00 15.61
N LEU A 600 -4.43 38.08 16.44
CA LEU A 600 -5.69 37.34 16.24
C LEU A 600 -6.90 38.25 16.02
N HIS A 601 -7.01 39.36 16.77
CA HIS A 601 -8.14 40.30 16.63
C HIS A 601 -8.22 40.99 15.26
N GLU A 602 -7.14 40.97 14.46
CA GLU A 602 -7.16 41.49 13.09
C GLU A 602 -7.86 40.53 12.12
N VAL A 603 -7.93 39.24 12.44
CA VAL A 603 -8.50 38.19 11.55
C VAL A 603 -9.87 37.65 12.01
N VAL A 604 -10.32 38.00 13.23
CA VAL A 604 -11.64 37.62 13.77
C VAL A 604 -12.50 38.85 14.11
N GLU A 605 -13.81 38.67 14.07
CA GLU A 605 -14.82 39.63 14.53
C GLU A 605 -15.26 39.33 15.96
N GLU A 606 -15.79 40.34 16.64
CA GLU A 606 -16.40 40.15 17.96
C GLU A 606 -17.67 39.31 17.84
N PRO A 607 -17.78 38.20 18.59
CA PRO A 607 -18.94 37.35 18.54
C PRO A 607 -20.14 38.00 19.25
N GLN A 608 -21.35 37.76 18.73
CA GLN A 608 -22.56 38.35 19.27
C GLN A 608 -23.11 37.54 20.45
N VAL A 609 -23.46 38.23 21.54
CA VAL A 609 -24.14 37.63 22.70
C VAL A 609 -25.59 37.30 22.33
N ALA A 610 -26.04 36.09 22.65
CA ALA A 610 -27.40 35.66 22.40
C ALA A 610 -28.39 36.43 23.29
N ARG A 611 -29.47 36.95 22.67
CA ARG A 611 -30.55 37.66 23.39
C ARG A 611 -31.48 36.65 24.07
N ALA A 612 -32.00 36.98 25.25
CA ALA A 612 -32.89 36.10 26.02
C ALA A 612 -34.16 35.66 25.24
N GLU A 613 -34.68 36.55 24.39
CA GLU A 613 -35.84 36.31 23.52
C GLU A 613 -35.57 35.29 22.40
N LEU A 614 -34.30 35.11 21.99
CA LEU A 614 -33.90 34.10 21.00
C LEU A 614 -33.61 32.73 21.64
N ILE A 615 -33.46 32.71 22.96
CA ILE A 615 -33.17 31.51 23.76
C ILE A 615 -34.48 30.84 24.22
N SER A 616 -35.60 31.57 24.24
CA SER A 616 -36.91 31.09 24.74
C SER A 616 -38.05 31.50 23.81
N GLY A 617 -38.93 30.56 23.41
CA GLY A 617 -40.09 30.81 22.52
C GLY A 617 -40.29 29.74 21.43
N GLU A 618 -41.29 29.92 20.54
CA GLU A 618 -41.61 28.97 19.45
C GLU A 618 -40.47 28.78 18.42
N ASN A 619 -39.52 29.73 18.35
CA ASN A 619 -38.32 29.68 17.51
C ASN A 619 -37.02 29.73 18.36
N ALA A 620 -37.00 29.04 19.51
CA ALA A 620 -35.83 29.02 20.39
C ALA A 620 -34.58 28.41 19.71
N LEU A 621 -33.42 29.04 19.92
CA LEU A 621 -32.13 28.54 19.46
C LEU A 621 -31.78 27.20 20.10
N ARG A 622 -31.04 26.39 19.36
CA ARG A 622 -30.55 25.08 19.84
C ARG A 622 -29.20 25.21 20.55
N HIS A 623 -28.92 24.34 21.50
CA HIS A 623 -27.78 24.42 22.40
C HIS A 623 -26.63 23.54 21.93
N LEU A 624 -25.56 24.17 21.43
CA LEU A 624 -24.32 23.48 21.09
C LEU A 624 -23.46 23.28 22.35
N ARG A 625 -23.47 22.08 22.92
CA ARG A 625 -22.66 21.73 24.09
C ARG A 625 -21.28 21.22 23.66
N LYS A 626 -20.33 21.20 24.61
CA LYS A 626 -18.97 20.65 24.39
C LYS A 626 -18.97 19.23 23.81
N GLN A 627 -19.90 18.38 24.25
CA GLN A 627 -20.01 16.99 23.79
C GLN A 627 -20.59 16.86 22.37
N ASP A 628 -21.42 17.82 21.95
CA ASP A 628 -22.05 17.81 20.63
C ASP A 628 -21.12 18.45 19.58
N LEU A 629 -20.02 19.08 20.02
CA LEU A 629 -19.15 19.90 19.20
C LEU A 629 -18.69 19.19 17.94
N HIS A 630 -18.38 17.89 17.98
CA HIS A 630 -17.89 17.11 16.82
C HIS A 630 -18.89 16.10 16.27
N SER A 631 -20.06 15.95 16.89
CA SER A 631 -21.05 14.92 16.54
C SER A 631 -22.31 15.47 15.87
N ALA A 632 -22.61 16.77 16.02
CA ALA A 632 -23.76 17.39 15.36
C ALA A 632 -23.34 18.03 14.04
N ASP A 633 -24.06 17.77 12.96
CA ASP A 633 -23.81 18.38 11.64
C ASP A 633 -24.80 19.48 11.28
N SER A 634 -25.87 19.60 12.07
CA SER A 634 -26.82 20.70 12.00
C SER A 634 -27.32 21.12 13.39
N ALA A 635 -27.72 22.38 13.51
CA ALA A 635 -28.35 22.90 14.72
C ALA A 635 -29.64 22.14 15.05
N GLY A 636 -30.33 21.55 14.07
CA GLY A 636 -31.55 20.77 14.28
C GLY A 636 -31.37 19.50 15.10
N GLU A 637 -30.16 18.96 15.18
CA GLU A 637 -29.80 17.78 15.99
C GLU A 637 -29.51 18.11 17.46
N LEU A 638 -29.36 19.40 17.76
CA LEU A 638 -28.96 19.86 19.08
C LEU A 638 -30.18 19.98 20.01
N PRO A 639 -30.00 19.80 21.33
CA PRO A 639 -31.07 19.98 22.30
C PRO A 639 -31.46 21.47 22.44
N GLU A 640 -32.54 21.76 23.14
CA GLU A 640 -32.95 23.13 23.46
C GLU A 640 -32.04 23.77 24.52
N VAL A 641 -31.93 25.10 24.47
CA VAL A 641 -31.16 25.86 25.46
C VAL A 641 -31.94 25.89 26.78
N PRO A 642 -31.32 25.52 27.92
CA PRO A 642 -31.99 25.59 29.22
C PRO A 642 -32.44 27.01 29.58
N GLU A 643 -33.65 27.17 30.13
CA GLU A 643 -34.26 28.47 30.49
C GLU A 643 -33.40 29.36 31.41
N ASN A 644 -32.46 28.76 32.16
CA ASN A 644 -31.58 29.46 33.11
C ASN A 644 -30.15 29.73 32.59
N SER A 645 -29.90 29.56 31.29
CA SER A 645 -28.56 29.72 30.70
C SER A 645 -28.18 31.20 30.57
N ARG A 646 -27.33 31.69 31.47
CA ARG A 646 -26.76 33.05 31.40
C ARG A 646 -25.44 33.05 30.60
N ASN A 647 -25.22 34.09 29.79
CA ASN A 647 -24.00 34.33 29.00
C ASN A 647 -23.71 33.27 27.91
N MET A 648 -24.66 33.14 26.97
CA MET A 648 -24.52 32.34 25.76
C MET A 648 -24.10 33.21 24.57
N THR A 649 -23.30 32.66 23.68
CA THR A 649 -22.83 33.30 22.45
C THR A 649 -23.53 32.67 21.26
N LEU A 650 -23.93 33.48 20.28
CA LEU A 650 -24.49 33.00 19.01
C LEU A 650 -23.38 32.37 18.17
N CYS A 651 -23.67 31.20 17.61
CA CYS A 651 -22.80 30.53 16.63
C CYS A 651 -23.64 30.06 15.44
N THR A 652 -23.08 30.19 14.24
CA THR A 652 -23.70 29.77 12.98
C THR A 652 -22.67 29.09 12.08
N GLY A 653 -23.11 28.61 10.92
CA GLY A 653 -22.22 27.96 9.95
C GLY A 653 -21.03 28.85 9.56
N GLY A 654 -19.82 28.31 9.61
CA GLY A 654 -18.57 29.02 9.35
C GLY A 654 -17.87 29.60 10.59
N ASP A 655 -18.56 29.70 11.73
CA ASP A 655 -17.91 30.11 12.99
C ASP A 655 -16.96 29.01 13.50
N VAL A 656 -15.84 29.41 14.11
CA VAL A 656 -14.89 28.50 14.77
C VAL A 656 -15.24 28.43 16.25
N VAL A 657 -15.72 27.28 16.71
CA VAL A 657 -16.24 27.07 18.06
C VAL A 657 -15.39 26.07 18.81
N GLY A 658 -15.03 26.36 20.07
CA GLY A 658 -14.16 25.44 20.82
C GLY A 658 -13.69 25.95 22.18
N HIS A 659 -12.77 25.18 22.76
CA HIS A 659 -12.06 25.54 24.00
C HIS A 659 -10.80 24.65 24.15
N ALA A 660 -9.65 25.25 24.53
CA ALA A 660 -8.39 24.56 24.89
C ALA A 660 -7.98 23.42 23.93
N SER A 661 -7.49 23.80 22.74
CA SER A 661 -7.02 22.87 21.69
C SER A 661 -8.08 21.90 21.14
N ASN A 662 -9.37 22.16 21.43
CA ASN A 662 -10.50 21.44 20.88
C ASN A 662 -11.46 22.41 20.19
N TRP A 663 -11.15 22.73 18.95
CA TRP A 663 -11.85 23.68 18.07
C TRP A 663 -12.44 22.96 16.85
N ARG A 664 -13.59 23.45 16.39
CA ARG A 664 -14.25 23.00 15.17
C ARG A 664 -14.77 24.19 14.37
N VAL A 665 -14.63 24.15 13.05
CA VAL A 665 -15.40 25.01 12.14
C VAL A 665 -16.79 24.41 11.95
N LEU A 666 -17.84 25.18 12.25
CA LEU A 666 -19.20 24.72 12.01
C LEU A 666 -19.47 24.61 10.49
N PRO A 667 -20.11 23.51 10.03
CA PRO A 667 -20.42 23.31 8.61
C PRO A 667 -21.19 24.49 7.99
N VAL A 668 -20.95 24.73 6.70
CA VAL A 668 -21.79 25.67 5.94
C VAL A 668 -23.21 25.12 5.91
N GLY A 669 -24.18 25.90 6.39
CA GLY A 669 -25.56 25.45 6.55
C GLY A 669 -25.90 24.81 7.91
N PHE A 670 -25.00 24.88 8.90
CA PHE A 670 -25.26 24.38 10.25
C PHE A 670 -26.57 24.95 10.86
N GLY A 671 -26.91 26.21 10.55
CA GLY A 671 -28.03 26.92 11.16
C GLY A 671 -27.63 27.63 12.45
N ASP A 672 -28.56 28.39 13.03
CA ASP A 672 -28.27 29.24 14.19
C ASP A 672 -28.42 28.44 15.50
N ALA A 673 -27.39 28.54 16.34
CA ALA A 673 -27.34 27.91 17.64
C ALA A 673 -26.74 28.87 18.69
N ALA A 674 -26.85 28.48 19.96
CA ALA A 674 -26.23 29.18 21.08
C ALA A 674 -25.29 28.25 21.82
N THR A 675 -24.14 28.75 22.25
CA THR A 675 -23.14 27.97 22.99
C THR A 675 -22.52 28.76 24.14
N ALA A 676 -22.12 28.05 25.20
CA ALA A 676 -21.30 28.59 26.28
C ALA A 676 -19.80 28.54 25.95
N LEU A 677 -19.42 27.86 24.86
CA LEU A 677 -18.06 27.74 24.34
C LEU A 677 -17.56 29.05 23.73
N THR A 678 -16.25 29.11 23.46
CA THR A 678 -15.66 30.23 22.74
C THR A 678 -16.09 30.18 21.28
N VAL A 679 -16.58 31.30 20.77
CA VAL A 679 -16.94 31.48 19.35
C VAL A 679 -15.98 32.52 18.76
N LEU A 680 -15.27 32.15 17.71
CA LEU A 680 -14.45 33.05 16.91
C LEU A 680 -15.08 33.13 15.53
N ARG A 681 -15.47 34.35 15.12
CA ARG A 681 -16.04 34.60 13.80
C ARG A 681 -14.95 35.11 12.86
N PRO A 682 -14.46 34.30 11.91
CA PRO A 682 -13.40 34.75 11.01
C PRO A 682 -13.91 35.85 10.07
N ARG A 683 -13.12 36.92 9.83
CA ARG A 683 -13.47 38.04 8.92
C ARG A 683 -13.55 37.67 7.43
N SER A 684 -13.30 36.40 7.07
CA SER A 684 -13.26 35.86 5.69
C SER A 684 -13.36 34.33 5.70
N ARG A 685 -12.96 33.63 4.62
CA ARG A 685 -12.91 32.15 4.52
C ARG A 685 -11.88 31.47 5.45
N TYR A 686 -11.30 32.20 6.39
CA TYR A 686 -10.16 31.81 7.21
C TYR A 686 -10.47 30.74 8.27
N GLY A 687 -11.73 30.31 8.40
CA GLY A 687 -12.19 29.45 9.49
C GLY A 687 -11.43 28.13 9.62
N ARG A 688 -11.12 27.45 8.51
CA ARG A 688 -10.45 26.13 8.54
C ARG A 688 -9.00 26.23 8.97
N ALA A 689 -8.25 27.10 8.30
CA ALA A 689 -6.86 27.36 8.67
C ALA A 689 -6.74 27.88 10.11
N LEU A 690 -7.65 28.76 10.55
CA LEU A 690 -7.67 29.26 11.92
C LEU A 690 -7.97 28.15 12.93
N CYS A 691 -8.96 27.31 12.64
CA CYS A 691 -9.32 26.19 13.50
C CYS A 691 -8.17 25.19 13.68
N GLU A 692 -7.52 24.78 12.59
CA GLU A 692 -6.40 23.82 12.65
C GLU A 692 -5.17 24.44 13.35
N TRP A 693 -4.89 25.71 13.10
CA TRP A 693 -3.82 26.46 13.77
C TRP A 693 -4.05 26.65 15.28
N LEU A 694 -5.31 26.83 15.70
CA LEU A 694 -5.67 26.85 17.12
C LEU A 694 -5.56 25.47 17.77
N ASN A 695 -5.89 24.40 17.04
CA ASN A 695 -5.83 23.02 17.53
C ASN A 695 -4.40 22.49 17.72
N SER A 696 -3.37 23.13 17.16
CA SER A 696 -2.00 22.64 17.31
C SER A 696 -1.21 23.20 18.46
N ARG A 697 -1.75 24.21 19.15
CA ARG A 697 -1.11 24.84 20.30
C ARG A 697 -1.27 23.96 21.54
N ASN A 698 -0.79 22.71 21.44
CA ASN A 698 -0.96 21.61 22.40
C ASN A 698 -0.06 21.72 23.65
N ASP A 699 0.76 22.75 23.77
CA ASP A 699 1.52 22.96 25.00
C ASP A 699 0.58 23.40 26.12
N HIS A 700 0.59 22.63 27.22
CA HIS A 700 -0.17 22.84 28.46
C HIS A 700 0.04 24.22 29.12
N THR A 701 0.85 25.10 28.53
CA THR A 701 1.18 26.46 28.97
C THR A 701 0.54 27.57 28.14
N ALA A 702 0.05 27.29 26.92
CA ALA A 702 -0.39 28.35 25.99
C ALA A 702 -1.75 28.97 26.35
N PHE A 703 -2.64 28.18 26.98
CA PHE A 703 -3.94 28.65 27.47
C PHE A 703 -4.13 28.10 28.88
N SER A 704 -4.15 28.96 29.89
CA SER A 704 -4.53 28.50 31.24
C SER A 704 -5.99 28.06 31.23
N SER A 705 -6.33 27.03 31.99
CA SER A 705 -7.72 26.54 32.12
C SER A 705 -8.72 27.59 32.64
N ALA A 706 -8.24 28.77 33.05
CA ALA A 706 -9.03 29.91 33.50
C ALA A 706 -9.40 30.91 32.39
N GLN A 707 -8.79 30.86 31.20
CA GLN A 707 -9.08 31.79 30.10
C GLN A 707 -10.19 31.28 29.17
N ARG A 708 -11.30 32.03 29.10
CA ARG A 708 -12.46 31.72 28.25
C ARG A 708 -12.27 32.12 26.77
N TYR A 709 -11.25 32.91 26.44
CA TYR A 709 -10.93 33.37 25.07
C TYR A 709 -9.41 33.30 24.83
N PRO A 710 -8.95 33.00 23.60
CA PRO A 710 -7.55 33.21 23.22
C PRO A 710 -7.17 34.69 23.38
N PRO A 711 -5.91 35.02 23.72
CA PRO A 711 -5.44 36.41 23.79
C PRO A 711 -5.67 37.14 22.46
N ALA A 712 -6.14 38.39 22.52
CA ALA A 712 -6.42 39.20 21.32
C ALA A 712 -5.15 39.51 20.50
N ASP A 713 -3.98 39.51 21.15
CA ASP A 713 -2.66 39.77 20.61
C ASP A 713 -1.92 38.50 20.13
N LEU A 714 -2.58 37.33 20.20
CA LEU A 714 -2.01 36.06 19.78
C LEU A 714 -1.54 36.14 18.31
N PRO A 715 -0.25 35.91 18.00
CA PRO A 715 0.28 36.13 16.64
C PRO A 715 -0.12 34.99 15.70
N VAL A 716 -0.82 35.32 14.62
CA VAL A 716 -1.33 34.40 13.60
C VAL A 716 -0.66 34.67 12.24
N PRO A 717 -0.29 33.65 11.45
CA PRO A 717 0.38 33.83 10.16
C PRO A 717 -0.60 34.25 9.04
N ILE A 718 -0.63 35.53 8.66
CA ILE A 718 -1.69 36.08 7.79
C ILE A 718 -1.73 35.43 6.40
N ASP A 719 -0.56 35.15 5.83
CA ASP A 719 -0.46 34.63 4.46
C ASP A 719 -0.94 33.17 4.34
N LEU A 720 -1.04 32.44 5.47
CA LEU A 720 -1.65 31.11 5.54
C LEU A 720 -3.18 31.18 5.51
N PHE A 721 -3.78 32.20 6.14
CA PHE A 721 -5.24 32.36 6.14
C PHE A 721 -5.73 32.86 4.79
N SER A 722 -4.97 33.68 4.07
CA SER A 722 -5.33 34.17 2.73
C SER A 722 -5.04 33.19 1.58
N ASP A 723 -4.54 31.99 1.85
CA ASP A 723 -4.17 31.02 0.81
C ASP A 723 -5.32 30.09 0.43
N ASN A 724 -5.86 30.32 -0.78
CA ASN A 724 -6.93 29.52 -1.36
C ASN A 724 -6.56 28.05 -1.60
N LEU A 725 -5.28 27.75 -1.88
CA LEU A 725 -4.82 26.37 -2.09
C LEU A 725 -4.84 25.61 -0.77
N LEU A 726 -4.33 26.22 0.30
CA LEU A 726 -4.35 25.61 1.63
C LEU A 726 -5.78 25.41 2.13
N ASP A 727 -6.68 26.39 1.92
CA ASP A 727 -8.08 26.24 2.32
C ASP A 727 -8.78 25.08 1.60
N GLY A 728 -8.46 24.87 0.30
CA GLY A 728 -8.91 23.71 -0.45
C GLY A 728 -8.33 22.38 0.08
N LEU A 729 -7.04 22.34 0.39
CA LEU A 729 -6.40 21.15 0.97
C LEU A 729 -6.97 20.82 2.35
N LEU A 730 -7.21 21.83 3.19
CA LEU A 730 -7.82 21.65 4.51
C LEU A 730 -9.28 21.18 4.40
N GLU A 731 -10.00 21.61 3.35
CA GLU A 731 -11.32 21.06 3.03
C GLU A 731 -11.26 19.57 2.72
N ASP A 732 -10.31 19.16 1.87
CA ASP A 732 -10.14 17.77 1.47
C ASP A 732 -9.69 16.90 2.65
N ILE A 733 -8.82 17.42 3.53
CA ILE A 733 -8.46 16.77 4.80
C ILE A 733 -9.70 16.61 5.70
N GLN A 734 -10.52 17.65 5.83
CA GLN A 734 -11.73 17.58 6.66
C GLN A 734 -12.76 16.60 6.10
N LYS A 735 -12.98 16.60 4.78
CA LYS A 735 -13.83 15.60 4.11
C LYS A 735 -13.29 14.20 4.35
N SER A 736 -12.00 13.99 4.13
CA SER A 736 -11.33 12.69 4.35
C SER A 736 -11.40 12.25 5.81
N ARG A 737 -11.17 13.15 6.77
CA ARG A 737 -11.32 12.88 8.21
C ARG A 737 -12.77 12.54 8.56
N THR A 738 -13.76 13.09 7.87
CA THR A 738 -15.18 12.75 8.08
C THR A 738 -15.46 11.34 7.56
N THR A 739 -15.02 11.03 6.33
CA THR A 739 -15.09 9.69 5.74
C THR A 739 -14.36 8.63 6.59
N VAL A 740 -13.20 8.99 7.15
CA VAL A 740 -12.40 8.12 8.04
C VAL A 740 -12.99 8.04 9.44
N ARG A 741 -13.63 9.10 9.97
CA ARG A 741 -14.29 9.10 11.30
C ARG A 741 -15.45 8.10 11.34
N ASP A 742 -16.13 7.90 10.23
CA ASP A 742 -17.17 6.87 10.08
C ASP A 742 -16.59 5.43 10.07
N ALA A 743 -15.28 5.27 9.85
CA ALA A 743 -14.59 3.98 9.80
C ALA A 743 -13.66 3.70 11.01
N VAL A 744 -12.92 4.68 11.52
CA VAL A 744 -11.98 4.57 12.66
C VAL A 744 -11.69 5.96 13.26
N SER A 745 -11.85 6.13 14.58
CA SER A 745 -11.40 7.35 15.29
C SER A 745 -9.90 7.31 15.61
N ASN A 746 -9.17 8.36 15.21
CA ASN A 746 -7.77 8.74 15.55
C ASN A 746 -6.60 8.38 14.60
N LEU A 747 -6.81 8.22 13.29
CA LEU A 747 -5.71 7.87 12.36
C LEU A 747 -4.93 9.04 11.73
N LEU A 748 -5.45 10.27 11.71
CA LEU A 748 -4.77 11.40 11.03
C LEU A 748 -4.34 12.50 12.02
N PRO A 749 -3.04 12.87 12.06
CA PRO A 749 -2.54 13.91 12.96
C PRO A 749 -3.02 15.32 12.57
N ASN A 750 -2.89 16.27 13.50
CA ASN A 750 -3.11 17.69 13.23
C ASN A 750 -1.91 18.25 12.42
N VAL A 751 -2.21 18.88 11.28
CA VAL A 751 -1.26 19.49 10.34
C VAL A 751 -0.32 20.50 11.00
N PHE A 752 -0.73 21.08 12.13
CA PHE A 752 0.06 22.08 12.83
C PHE A 752 0.79 21.56 14.08
N SER A 753 0.72 20.26 14.40
CA SER A 753 1.13 19.68 15.70
C SER A 753 2.62 19.73 16.05
N GLU A 754 3.51 20.11 15.12
CA GLU A 754 4.92 20.34 15.43
C GLU A 754 5.20 21.80 15.83
N THR A 755 6.07 21.99 16.82
CA THR A 755 6.50 23.28 17.41
C THR A 755 7.29 24.22 16.47
N LYS A 756 7.25 24.02 15.15
CA LYS A 756 8.07 24.77 14.18
C LYS A 756 7.26 25.88 13.51
N ARG A 757 7.82 27.10 13.50
CA ARG A 757 7.17 28.34 13.05
C ARG A 757 7.26 28.59 11.53
N ASP A 758 7.52 27.55 10.73
CA ASP A 758 7.76 27.71 9.29
C ASP A 758 6.54 27.31 8.46
N VAL A 759 6.00 28.30 7.75
CA VAL A 759 4.81 28.23 6.91
C VAL A 759 4.95 27.24 5.74
N ARG A 760 6.19 26.96 5.31
CA ARG A 760 6.50 25.97 4.27
C ARG A 760 6.14 24.56 4.72
N TYR A 761 6.52 24.22 5.95
CA TYR A 761 6.26 22.92 6.56
C TYR A 761 4.76 22.68 6.75
N PHE A 762 3.97 23.69 7.12
CA PHE A 762 2.52 23.49 7.29
C PHE A 762 1.79 23.13 5.99
N ARG A 763 2.18 23.73 4.85
CA ARG A 763 1.60 23.38 3.54
C ARG A 763 2.08 22.03 3.05
N GLU A 764 3.34 21.71 3.28
CA GLU A 764 3.94 20.42 2.89
C GLU A 764 3.38 19.27 3.72
N ASP A 765 3.18 19.48 5.03
CA ASP A 765 2.55 18.52 5.93
C ASP A 765 1.05 18.39 5.62
N ALA A 766 0.37 19.49 5.25
CA ALA A 766 -1.00 19.42 4.74
C ALA A 766 -1.07 18.56 3.46
N ARG A 767 -0.17 18.77 2.50
CA ARG A 767 -0.11 17.96 1.26
C ARG A 767 0.26 16.51 1.54
N SER A 768 1.22 16.27 2.43
CA SER A 768 1.63 14.93 2.86
C SER A 768 0.48 14.20 3.55
N ILE A 769 -0.22 14.86 4.48
CA ILE A 769 -1.41 14.34 5.15
C ILE A 769 -2.57 14.18 4.17
N VAL A 770 -2.74 15.03 3.16
CA VAL A 770 -3.71 14.80 2.06
C VAL A 770 -3.34 13.56 1.28
N VAL A 771 -2.08 13.38 0.89
CA VAL A 771 -1.62 12.19 0.16
C VAL A 771 -1.73 10.94 1.03
N GLN A 772 -1.41 11.02 2.32
CA GLN A 772 -1.60 9.94 3.29
C GLN A 772 -3.07 9.70 3.59
N ALA A 773 -3.93 10.73 3.62
CA ALA A 773 -5.37 10.61 3.80
C ALA A 773 -6.07 10.14 2.52
N ALA A 774 -5.50 10.40 1.35
CA ALA A 774 -5.90 9.85 0.06
C ALA A 774 -5.40 8.42 -0.08
N LEU A 775 -4.19 8.09 0.38
CA LEU A 775 -3.68 6.72 0.44
C LEU A 775 -4.41 5.89 1.49
N VAL A 776 -4.66 6.43 2.68
CA VAL A 776 -5.55 5.84 3.69
C VAL A 776 -6.97 5.84 3.16
N GLY A 777 -7.41 6.86 2.43
CA GLY A 777 -8.71 6.94 1.78
C GLY A 777 -8.86 6.01 0.57
N ASP A 778 -7.76 5.57 -0.05
CA ASP A 778 -7.71 4.61 -1.15
C ASP A 778 -7.56 3.19 -0.58
N VAL A 779 -6.79 3.02 0.49
CA VAL A 779 -6.66 1.76 1.26
C VAL A 779 -7.95 1.46 2.03
N VAL A 780 -8.57 2.47 2.64
CA VAL A 780 -9.91 2.40 3.28
C VAL A 780 -11.00 2.50 2.23
N GLY A 781 -10.82 3.23 1.13
CA GLY A 781 -11.76 3.27 0.00
C GLY A 781 -11.89 1.93 -0.69
N SER A 782 -10.79 1.15 -0.74
CA SER A 782 -10.81 -0.26 -1.10
C SER A 782 -11.60 -1.13 -0.11
N VAL A 783 -11.72 -0.70 1.15
CA VAL A 783 -12.52 -1.36 2.20
C VAL A 783 -13.97 -0.83 2.27
N VAL A 784 -14.27 0.33 1.66
CA VAL A 784 -15.56 1.04 1.79
C VAL A 784 -16.32 1.21 0.46
N ASP A 785 -15.74 0.86 -0.71
CA ASP A 785 -16.54 0.73 -1.95
C ASP A 785 -17.60 -0.37 -1.77
N PRO A 786 -18.90 -0.04 -1.66
CA PRO A 786 -19.93 -1.03 -1.39
C PRO A 786 -20.07 -2.08 -2.49
N VAL A 787 -19.66 -1.75 -3.73
CA VAL A 787 -19.64 -2.69 -4.86
C VAL A 787 -18.50 -3.69 -4.67
N TRP A 788 -17.29 -3.22 -4.38
CA TRP A 788 -16.14 -4.08 -4.12
C TRP A 788 -16.35 -4.93 -2.85
N GLN A 789 -16.87 -4.33 -1.78
CA GLN A 789 -17.22 -5.04 -0.57
C GLN A 789 -18.26 -6.14 -0.85
N ALA A 790 -19.29 -5.84 -1.65
CA ALA A 790 -20.28 -6.85 -2.05
C ALA A 790 -19.65 -7.97 -2.90
N GLU A 791 -18.72 -7.64 -3.81
CA GLU A 791 -18.00 -8.61 -4.64
C GLU A 791 -17.23 -9.66 -3.83
N TRP A 792 -16.69 -9.28 -2.67
CA TRP A 792 -15.89 -10.19 -1.84
C TRP A 792 -16.67 -10.83 -0.70
N THR A 793 -17.65 -10.11 -0.15
CA THR A 793 -18.21 -10.46 1.16
C THR A 793 -19.64 -10.97 1.13
N TYR A 794 -20.41 -10.68 0.08
CA TYR A 794 -21.83 -11.04 0.03
C TYR A 794 -22.02 -12.46 -0.52
N PRO A 795 -23.22 -13.05 -0.36
CA PRO A 795 -23.57 -14.31 -1.02
C PRO A 795 -23.29 -14.25 -2.52
N PHE A 796 -22.80 -15.36 -3.09
CA PHE A 796 -22.28 -15.47 -4.45
C PHE A 796 -23.16 -14.80 -5.51
N HIS A 797 -24.49 -14.89 -5.36
CA HIS A 797 -25.43 -14.28 -6.30
C HIS A 797 -25.27 -12.76 -6.42
N VAL A 798 -25.14 -12.04 -5.31
CA VAL A 798 -24.93 -10.58 -5.32
C VAL A 798 -23.48 -10.26 -5.69
N ALA A 799 -22.53 -11.03 -5.16
CA ALA A 799 -21.11 -10.84 -5.37
C ALA A 799 -20.71 -10.95 -6.86
N ALA A 800 -21.21 -11.97 -7.56
CA ALA A 800 -20.98 -12.15 -9.00
C ALA A 800 -21.58 -11.02 -9.84
N LEU A 801 -22.74 -10.49 -9.44
CA LEU A 801 -23.37 -9.34 -10.11
C LEU A 801 -22.62 -8.03 -9.84
N ALA A 802 -22.06 -7.85 -8.63
CA ALA A 802 -21.20 -6.72 -8.30
C ALA A 802 -19.91 -6.73 -9.15
N ARG A 803 -19.28 -7.90 -9.31
CA ARG A 803 -18.17 -8.10 -10.24
C ARG A 803 -18.57 -7.80 -11.68
N ARG A 804 -19.75 -8.26 -12.13
CA ARG A 804 -20.26 -7.98 -13.49
C ARG A 804 -20.39 -6.48 -13.73
N TYR A 805 -20.90 -5.74 -12.75
CA TYR A 805 -20.97 -4.28 -12.82
C TYR A 805 -19.57 -3.66 -12.90
N ARG A 806 -18.65 -4.05 -12.02
CA ARG A 806 -17.27 -3.51 -12.00
C ARG A 806 -16.50 -3.76 -13.30
N LEU A 807 -16.77 -4.89 -13.97
CA LEU A 807 -16.14 -5.25 -15.24
C LEU A 807 -16.84 -4.65 -16.48
N SER A 808 -18.01 -4.02 -16.32
CA SER A 808 -18.76 -3.46 -17.44
C SER A 808 -18.13 -2.15 -17.91
N SER A 809 -17.83 -2.05 -19.20
CA SER A 809 -17.13 -0.90 -19.77
C SER A 809 -18.04 0.03 -20.58
N GLN A 810 -19.07 -0.53 -21.23
CA GLN A 810 -19.99 0.24 -22.05
C GLN A 810 -21.20 0.74 -21.23
N PRO A 811 -21.75 1.95 -21.51
CA PRO A 811 -22.92 2.46 -20.78
C PRO A 811 -24.13 1.51 -20.78
N ALA A 812 -24.35 0.78 -21.88
CA ALA A 812 -25.40 -0.22 -21.97
C ALA A 812 -25.18 -1.42 -21.03
N GLU A 813 -23.94 -1.93 -20.98
CA GLU A 813 -23.53 -3.03 -20.10
C GLU A 813 -23.60 -2.60 -18.63
N ARG A 814 -23.08 -1.41 -18.30
CA ARG A 814 -23.12 -0.85 -16.94
C ARG A 814 -24.56 -0.70 -16.45
N LYS A 815 -25.45 -0.18 -17.29
CA LYS A 815 -26.88 -0.06 -16.96
C LYS A 815 -27.51 -1.44 -16.69
N ASP A 816 -27.31 -2.40 -17.59
CA ASP A 816 -27.85 -3.76 -17.43
C ASP A 816 -27.30 -4.44 -16.16
N ALA A 817 -26.00 -4.30 -15.90
CA ALA A 817 -25.35 -4.85 -14.72
C ALA A 817 -25.86 -4.22 -13.42
N LEU A 818 -26.08 -2.89 -13.38
CA LEU A 818 -26.68 -2.20 -12.23
C LEU A 818 -28.12 -2.66 -11.95
N LEU A 819 -28.94 -2.79 -13.00
CA LEU A 819 -30.31 -3.28 -12.86
C LEU A 819 -30.34 -4.72 -12.33
N LYS A 820 -29.47 -5.59 -12.87
CA LYS A 820 -29.32 -6.97 -12.42
C LYS A 820 -28.80 -7.03 -10.99
N LEU A 821 -27.85 -6.19 -10.60
CA LEU A 821 -27.31 -6.12 -9.24
C LEU A 821 -28.38 -5.72 -8.23
N GLY A 822 -29.17 -4.68 -8.53
CA GLY A 822 -30.32 -4.30 -7.70
C GLY A 822 -31.37 -5.41 -7.57
N GLU A 823 -31.67 -6.12 -8.67
CA GLU A 823 -32.57 -7.30 -8.63
C GLU A 823 -31.96 -8.46 -7.84
N GLY A 824 -30.65 -8.68 -7.95
CA GLY A 824 -29.90 -9.70 -7.22
C GLY A 824 -29.92 -9.49 -5.71
N VAL A 825 -29.82 -8.24 -5.25
CA VAL A 825 -30.02 -7.87 -3.83
C VAL A 825 -31.45 -8.21 -3.41
N ALA A 826 -32.46 -7.76 -4.18
CA ALA A 826 -33.86 -8.04 -3.87
C ALA A 826 -34.16 -9.55 -3.83
N ARG A 827 -33.60 -10.32 -4.77
CA ARG A 827 -33.74 -11.78 -4.86
C ARG A 827 -33.09 -12.48 -3.67
N THR A 828 -31.87 -12.11 -3.30
CA THR A 828 -31.15 -12.72 -2.18
C THR A 828 -31.87 -12.48 -0.86
N VAL A 829 -32.27 -11.22 -0.58
CA VAL A 829 -33.06 -10.87 0.61
C VAL A 829 -34.43 -11.55 0.59
N GLY A 830 -35.08 -11.61 -0.58
CA GLY A 830 -36.38 -12.25 -0.76
C GLY A 830 -36.34 -13.77 -0.50
N ILE A 831 -35.26 -14.45 -0.89
CA ILE A 831 -35.06 -15.89 -0.60
C ILE A 831 -34.89 -16.11 0.90
N LEU A 832 -34.07 -15.28 1.57
CA LEU A 832 -33.93 -15.36 3.02
C LEU A 832 -35.28 -15.16 3.70
N ALA A 833 -36.06 -14.14 3.33
CA ALA A 833 -37.40 -13.91 3.85
C ALA A 833 -38.37 -15.07 3.54
N LEU A 834 -38.19 -15.76 2.40
CA LEU A 834 -39.02 -16.88 1.98
C LEU A 834 -38.84 -18.12 2.87
N THR A 835 -37.68 -18.28 3.52
CA THR A 835 -37.42 -19.38 4.47
C THR A 835 -38.39 -19.37 5.66
N GLU A 836 -38.86 -18.18 6.07
CA GLU A 836 -39.81 -17.99 7.17
C GLU A 836 -41.25 -18.39 6.80
N PHE A 837 -41.52 -18.57 5.51
CA PHE A 837 -42.81 -19.03 4.99
C PHE A 837 -42.82 -20.50 4.59
N LEU A 838 -41.73 -21.23 4.85
CA LEU A 838 -41.66 -22.67 4.67
C LEU A 838 -42.32 -23.39 5.86
N ASP A 839 -43.24 -24.29 5.57
CA ASP A 839 -43.83 -25.19 6.55
C ASP A 839 -43.36 -26.62 6.27
N HIS A 840 -42.57 -27.20 7.19
CA HIS A 840 -41.98 -28.54 7.03
C HIS A 840 -41.19 -28.72 5.72
N GLY A 841 -40.59 -27.65 5.19
CA GLY A 841 -39.85 -27.66 3.92
C GLY A 841 -40.72 -27.42 2.68
N HIS A 842 -42.02 -27.15 2.85
CA HIS A 842 -42.95 -26.85 1.77
C HIS A 842 -43.31 -25.36 1.73
N LEU A 843 -43.40 -24.81 0.52
CA LEU A 843 -43.96 -23.47 0.30
C LEU A 843 -45.47 -23.51 0.57
N ARG A 844 -45.96 -22.63 1.46
CA ARG A 844 -47.41 -22.45 1.65
C ARG A 844 -48.07 -22.09 0.32
N ASP A 845 -49.24 -22.67 0.03
CA ASP A 845 -49.97 -22.50 -1.23
C ASP A 845 -50.19 -21.03 -1.62
N GLU A 846 -50.44 -20.15 -0.65
CA GLU A 846 -50.63 -18.72 -0.87
C GLU A 846 -49.38 -17.99 -1.37
N VAL A 847 -48.20 -18.46 -0.96
CA VAL A 847 -46.91 -17.92 -1.36
C VAL A 847 -46.48 -18.52 -2.70
N GLY A 848 -46.68 -19.83 -2.89
CA GLY A 848 -46.38 -20.55 -4.14
C GLY A 848 -47.10 -19.97 -5.36
N LYS A 849 -48.34 -19.46 -5.19
CA LYS A 849 -49.07 -18.75 -6.26
C LYS A 849 -48.31 -17.55 -6.84
N SER A 850 -47.46 -16.90 -6.06
CA SER A 850 -46.65 -15.74 -6.50
C SER A 850 -45.57 -16.12 -7.51
N PHE A 851 -45.20 -17.40 -7.58
CA PHE A 851 -44.17 -17.94 -8.48
C PHE A 851 -44.76 -18.64 -9.72
N LYS A 852 -46.08 -18.66 -9.93
CA LYS A 852 -46.72 -19.38 -11.04
C LYS A 852 -46.25 -18.93 -12.43
N SER A 853 -45.97 -17.63 -12.59
CA SER A 853 -45.50 -17.02 -13.85
C SER A 853 -43.97 -16.87 -13.93
N GLY A 854 -43.22 -17.31 -12.93
CA GLY A 854 -41.80 -16.99 -12.76
C GLY A 854 -41.59 -15.77 -11.86
N ALA A 855 -40.48 -15.77 -11.12
CA ALA A 855 -40.13 -14.71 -10.19
C ALA A 855 -39.67 -13.47 -10.95
N THR A 856 -40.20 -12.32 -10.55
CA THR A 856 -39.80 -11.00 -11.06
C THR A 856 -39.29 -10.14 -9.90
N PHE A 857 -38.57 -9.05 -10.19
CA PHE A 857 -38.24 -8.02 -9.19
C PHE A 857 -39.45 -7.65 -8.30
N GLY A 858 -40.63 -7.46 -8.89
CA GLY A 858 -41.86 -7.18 -8.13
C GLY A 858 -42.30 -8.31 -7.19
N THR A 859 -42.03 -9.56 -7.57
CA THR A 859 -42.31 -10.75 -6.73
C THR A 859 -41.47 -10.70 -5.46
N TRP A 860 -40.17 -10.43 -5.58
CA TRP A 860 -39.24 -10.34 -4.46
C TRP A 860 -39.59 -9.21 -3.49
N LEU A 861 -39.91 -8.01 -3.99
CA LEU A 861 -40.34 -6.89 -3.16
C LEU A 861 -41.62 -7.19 -2.36
N ASN A 862 -42.62 -7.80 -3.00
CA ASN A 862 -43.86 -8.16 -2.33
C ASN A 862 -43.63 -9.18 -1.21
N LEU A 863 -42.68 -10.11 -1.38
CA LEU A 863 -42.31 -11.08 -0.35
C LEU A 863 -41.62 -10.42 0.84
N VAL A 864 -40.68 -9.50 0.57
CA VAL A 864 -40.03 -8.72 1.63
C VAL A 864 -41.06 -7.89 2.40
N ASP A 865 -42.01 -7.24 1.71
CA ASP A 865 -43.07 -6.47 2.38
C ASP A 865 -43.99 -7.35 3.24
N ARG A 866 -44.39 -8.53 2.75
CA ARG A 866 -45.18 -9.50 3.53
C ARG A 866 -44.44 -9.95 4.79
N PHE A 867 -43.13 -10.19 4.69
CA PHE A 867 -42.30 -10.56 5.84
C PHE A 867 -42.22 -9.43 6.88
N ARG A 868 -42.05 -8.17 6.43
CA ARG A 868 -41.98 -7.01 7.31
C ARG A 868 -43.29 -6.74 8.06
N GLN A 869 -44.43 -7.12 7.48
CA GLN A 869 -45.76 -6.99 8.10
C GLN A 869 -46.11 -8.12 9.07
N GLY A 870 -45.35 -9.23 9.06
CA GLY A 870 -45.57 -10.36 9.97
C GLY A 870 -45.14 -10.04 11.40
N ALA A 871 -45.82 -10.65 12.39
CA ALA A 871 -45.51 -10.46 13.81
C ALA A 871 -44.60 -11.56 14.41
N THR A 872 -44.38 -12.67 13.69
CA THR A 872 -43.63 -13.83 14.21
C THR A 872 -42.14 -13.51 14.36
N PRO A 873 -41.46 -13.91 15.45
CA PRO A 873 -40.01 -13.83 15.55
C PRO A 873 -39.32 -14.59 14.41
N SER A 874 -38.28 -13.99 13.82
CA SER A 874 -37.51 -14.59 12.72
C SER A 874 -36.55 -15.66 13.22
N ARG A 875 -36.35 -16.74 12.47
CA ARG A 875 -35.34 -17.77 12.76
C ARG A 875 -33.92 -17.26 12.54
N MET A 876 -33.77 -16.27 11.65
CA MET A 876 -32.52 -15.53 11.43
C MET A 876 -32.56 -14.16 12.11
N ARG A 877 -31.58 -13.87 12.96
CA ARG A 877 -31.49 -12.59 13.70
C ARG A 877 -31.33 -11.40 12.74
N GLU A 878 -30.52 -11.57 11.71
CA GLU A 878 -30.19 -10.57 10.69
C GLU A 878 -31.43 -10.16 9.88
N LEU A 879 -32.38 -11.09 9.66
CA LEU A 879 -33.68 -10.77 9.08
C LEU A 879 -34.59 -9.96 10.01
N GLY A 880 -34.36 -10.02 11.33
CA GLY A 880 -35.07 -9.17 12.29
C GLY A 880 -34.84 -7.68 12.00
N GLU A 881 -33.60 -7.30 11.70
CA GLU A 881 -33.20 -5.92 11.36
C GLU A 881 -33.84 -5.42 10.05
N LEU A 882 -34.18 -6.33 9.12
CA LEU A 882 -34.88 -6.00 7.89
C LEU A 882 -36.31 -5.46 8.14
N ARG A 883 -36.95 -5.81 9.26
CA ARG A 883 -38.27 -5.27 9.61
C ARG A 883 -38.23 -3.75 9.77
N ASP A 884 -37.20 -3.27 10.46
CA ASP A 884 -37.02 -1.85 10.80
C ASP A 884 -36.30 -1.07 9.69
N ASN A 885 -35.64 -1.75 8.75
CA ASN A 885 -34.92 -1.13 7.63
C ASN A 885 -35.85 -0.72 6.47
N ALA A 886 -36.66 0.33 6.68
CA ALA A 886 -37.51 0.91 5.64
C ALA A 886 -36.72 1.48 4.45
N ARG A 887 -35.46 1.85 4.66
CA ARG A 887 -34.57 2.46 3.65
C ARG A 887 -34.23 1.49 2.52
N LEU A 888 -33.83 0.25 2.82
CA LEU A 888 -33.47 -0.75 1.81
C LEU A 888 -34.63 -1.03 0.84
N VAL A 889 -35.84 -1.23 1.38
CA VAL A 889 -37.04 -1.48 0.55
C VAL A 889 -37.40 -0.26 -0.31
N GLY A 890 -37.26 0.95 0.23
CA GLY A 890 -37.45 2.19 -0.53
C GLY A 890 -36.49 2.32 -1.71
N LEU A 891 -35.20 2.00 -1.50
CA LEU A 891 -34.18 2.02 -2.54
C LEU A 891 -34.45 0.97 -3.63
N LEU A 892 -34.77 -0.27 -3.26
CA LEU A 892 -35.11 -1.32 -4.22
C LEU A 892 -36.38 -0.99 -5.03
N ARG A 893 -37.36 -0.31 -4.44
CA ARG A 893 -38.53 0.23 -5.16
C ARG A 893 -38.13 1.32 -6.15
N ALA A 894 -37.24 2.23 -5.78
CA ALA A 894 -36.74 3.27 -6.68
C ALA A 894 -36.00 2.65 -7.89
N ILE A 895 -35.13 1.66 -7.66
CA ILE A 895 -34.45 0.89 -8.71
C ILE A 895 -35.48 0.23 -9.65
N LYS A 896 -36.54 -0.39 -9.10
CA LYS A 896 -37.62 -0.98 -9.91
C LYS A 896 -38.38 0.06 -10.72
N VAL A 897 -38.63 1.26 -10.18
CA VAL A 897 -39.26 2.35 -10.92
C VAL A 897 -38.39 2.73 -12.12
N VAL A 898 -37.09 2.95 -11.90
CA VAL A 898 -36.12 3.23 -12.98
C VAL A 898 -36.13 2.12 -14.03
N ARG A 899 -36.14 0.84 -13.62
CA ARG A 899 -36.26 -0.30 -14.53
C ARG A 899 -37.52 -0.20 -15.41
N ASN A 900 -38.67 0.06 -14.81
CA ASN A 900 -39.96 0.09 -15.50
C ASN A 900 -40.15 1.33 -16.39
N THR A 901 -39.57 2.47 -16.01
CA THR A 901 -39.59 3.70 -16.81
C THR A 901 -38.51 3.68 -17.89
N SER A 902 -37.45 2.91 -17.70
CA SER A 902 -36.46 2.65 -18.74
C SER A 902 -37.08 1.75 -19.81
N SER A 903 -37.28 2.28 -21.00
CA SER A 903 -38.01 1.58 -22.06
C SER A 903 -37.25 0.32 -22.49
N HIS A 904 -37.83 -0.86 -22.25
CA HIS A 904 -37.43 -2.11 -22.87
C HIS A 904 -37.91 -2.13 -24.34
N ALA A 905 -37.12 -1.57 -25.26
CA ALA A 905 -37.36 -1.76 -26.69
C ALA A 905 -36.05 -1.63 -27.48
N TYR A 906 -35.85 -2.59 -28.38
CA TYR A 906 -34.74 -2.80 -29.31
C TYR A 906 -34.49 -1.60 -30.27
N GLY A 907 -34.13 -0.43 -29.74
CA GLY A 907 -33.78 0.75 -30.52
C GLY A 907 -32.36 1.23 -30.24
N VAL A 908 -31.63 1.60 -31.30
CA VAL A 908 -30.30 2.23 -31.19
C VAL A 908 -30.45 3.54 -30.43
N ARG A 909 -29.94 3.59 -29.19
CA ARG A 909 -29.91 4.80 -28.36
C ARG A 909 -28.54 5.46 -28.44
N ALA A 910 -28.52 6.78 -28.32
CA ALA A 910 -27.27 7.52 -28.24
C ALA A 910 -26.58 7.26 -26.88
N PRO A 911 -25.25 7.06 -26.83
CA PRO A 911 -24.50 6.76 -25.60
C PRO A 911 -24.79 7.70 -24.42
N TYR A 912 -24.93 9.01 -24.67
CA TYR A 912 -25.20 10.01 -23.63
C TYR A 912 -26.53 9.78 -22.87
N GLN A 913 -27.53 9.17 -23.52
CA GLN A 913 -28.83 8.88 -22.87
C GLN A 913 -28.70 7.71 -21.90
N LEU A 914 -27.85 6.74 -22.23
CA LEU A 914 -27.55 5.60 -21.37
C LEU A 914 -26.67 6.03 -20.19
N GLU A 915 -25.72 6.93 -20.41
CA GLU A 915 -24.89 7.52 -19.34
C GLU A 915 -25.73 8.24 -18.30
N LYS A 916 -26.70 9.08 -18.71
CA LYS A 916 -27.64 9.72 -17.76
C LYS A 916 -28.46 8.73 -16.94
N GLU A 917 -28.87 7.62 -17.54
CA GLU A 917 -29.60 6.57 -16.82
C GLU A 917 -28.67 5.80 -15.86
N VAL A 918 -27.39 5.59 -16.21
CA VAL A 918 -26.38 5.02 -15.32
C VAL A 918 -26.10 5.95 -14.14
N GLU A 919 -25.88 7.25 -14.38
CA GLU A 919 -25.68 8.28 -13.35
C GLU A 919 -26.84 8.36 -12.36
N ALA A 920 -28.07 8.13 -12.82
CA ALA A 920 -29.25 8.10 -11.96
C ALA A 920 -29.39 6.78 -11.17
N LEU A 921 -28.98 5.66 -11.76
CA LEU A 921 -29.18 4.32 -11.21
C LEU A 921 -28.07 3.91 -10.22
N GLU A 922 -26.83 4.27 -10.51
CA GLU A 922 -25.65 3.88 -9.74
C GLU A 922 -25.74 4.28 -8.26
N PRO A 923 -26.09 5.54 -7.89
CA PRO A 923 -26.21 5.93 -6.47
C PRO A 923 -27.29 5.14 -5.72
N LEU A 924 -28.38 4.76 -6.40
CA LEU A 924 -29.46 3.97 -5.81
C LEU A 924 -29.00 2.54 -5.51
N VAL A 925 -28.28 1.92 -6.44
CA VAL A 925 -27.76 0.55 -6.29
C VAL A 925 -26.66 0.50 -5.23
N VAL A 926 -25.72 1.45 -5.25
CA VAL A 926 -24.67 1.56 -4.22
C VAL A 926 -25.29 1.76 -2.84
N SER A 927 -26.27 2.66 -2.71
CA SER A 927 -26.99 2.85 -1.44
C SER A 927 -27.75 1.59 -0.99
N ALA A 928 -28.30 0.81 -1.94
CA ALA A 928 -28.99 -0.44 -1.63
C ALA A 928 -28.01 -1.52 -1.13
N LEU A 929 -26.80 -1.59 -1.68
CA LEU A 929 -25.73 -2.45 -1.17
C LEU A 929 -25.35 -2.04 0.25
N THR A 930 -25.07 -0.76 0.49
CA THR A 930 -24.75 -0.26 1.84
C THR A 930 -25.87 -0.55 2.84
N ALA A 931 -27.15 -0.35 2.45
CA ALA A 931 -28.29 -0.66 3.31
C ALA A 931 -28.50 -2.17 3.54
N ALA A 932 -27.92 -3.02 2.69
CA ALA A 932 -27.91 -4.47 2.79
C ALA A 932 -26.57 -5.03 3.32
N ASN A 933 -25.74 -4.20 3.97
CA ASN A 933 -24.40 -4.61 4.44
C ASN A 933 -24.39 -5.80 5.41
N TRP A 934 -25.48 -6.02 6.14
CA TRP A 934 -25.68 -7.22 6.96
C TRP A 934 -25.59 -8.52 6.15
N LEU A 935 -25.81 -8.51 4.83
CA LEU A 935 -25.57 -9.68 3.97
C LEU A 935 -24.11 -10.17 4.00
N SER A 936 -23.15 -9.30 4.35
CA SER A 936 -21.74 -9.67 4.49
C SER A 936 -21.47 -10.63 5.66
N THR A 937 -22.39 -10.73 6.62
CA THR A 937 -22.29 -11.64 7.77
C THR A 937 -23.10 -12.93 7.56
N VAL A 938 -23.98 -12.97 6.56
CA VAL A 938 -24.84 -14.13 6.27
C VAL A 938 -24.07 -15.18 5.46
N GLN A 939 -23.68 -16.27 6.12
CA GLN A 939 -22.98 -17.37 5.47
C GLN A 939 -23.97 -18.28 4.73
N TRP A 940 -23.61 -18.71 3.50
CA TRP A 940 -24.33 -19.72 2.72
C TRP A 940 -23.38 -20.89 2.52
N ASP A 941 -23.57 -21.95 3.29
CA ASP A 941 -22.67 -23.09 3.30
C ASP A 941 -23.31 -24.28 2.60
N TRP A 942 -22.74 -24.69 1.47
CA TRP A 942 -23.12 -25.92 0.79
C TRP A 942 -22.38 -27.10 1.42
N VAL A 943 -23.12 -27.92 2.18
CA VAL A 943 -22.56 -29.07 2.90
C VAL A 943 -22.39 -30.22 1.92
N GLN A 944 -21.15 -30.64 1.67
CA GLN A 944 -20.86 -31.78 0.82
C GLN A 944 -20.83 -33.09 1.60
N ARG A 945 -20.34 -33.05 2.84
CA ARG A 945 -20.23 -34.21 3.74
C ARG A 945 -20.50 -33.78 5.18
N CYS A 946 -21.11 -34.68 5.94
CA CYS A 946 -21.30 -34.56 7.38
C CYS A 946 -20.80 -35.87 7.99
N GLU A 947 -19.72 -35.81 8.74
CA GLU A 947 -19.10 -36.97 9.39
C GLU A 947 -19.43 -36.96 10.88
N TYR A 948 -19.61 -38.14 11.46
CA TYR A 948 -19.83 -38.28 12.90
C TYR A 948 -18.47 -38.32 13.60
N LEU A 949 -18.25 -37.44 14.58
CA LEU A 949 -17.01 -37.40 15.37
C LEU A 949 -17.18 -38.18 16.68
N ASP A 950 -18.19 -37.82 17.49
CA ASP A 950 -18.53 -38.44 18.77
C ASP A 950 -20.02 -38.28 19.13
N GLU A 951 -20.44 -38.70 20.33
CA GLU A 951 -21.85 -38.76 20.77
C GLU A 951 -22.66 -37.45 20.62
N SER A 952 -22.00 -36.30 20.44
CA SER A 952 -22.66 -35.00 20.34
C SER A 952 -22.10 -34.06 19.27
N SER A 953 -21.17 -34.52 18.43
CA SER A 953 -20.52 -33.65 17.45
C SER A 953 -20.33 -34.28 16.07
N TYR A 954 -20.42 -33.42 15.07
CA TYR A 954 -20.32 -33.74 13.65
C TYR A 954 -19.28 -32.83 12.99
N LEU A 955 -18.56 -33.35 12.00
CA LEU A 955 -17.68 -32.57 11.13
C LEU A 955 -18.40 -32.25 9.83
N LEU A 956 -18.57 -30.97 9.52
CA LEU A 956 -19.15 -30.48 8.28
C LEU A 956 -18.03 -30.11 7.32
N ILE A 957 -18.04 -30.68 6.12
CA ILE A 957 -17.11 -30.36 5.04
C ILE A 957 -17.92 -29.88 3.84
N GLY A 958 -17.54 -28.75 3.24
CA GLY A 958 -18.29 -28.18 2.13
C GLY A 958 -17.65 -26.96 1.49
N LEU A 959 -18.47 -26.20 0.75
CA LEU A 959 -18.08 -24.94 0.11
C LEU A 959 -18.95 -23.78 0.61
N ARG A 960 -18.32 -22.65 0.91
CA ARG A 960 -18.98 -21.40 1.28
C ARG A 960 -19.25 -20.57 0.02
N LEU A 961 -20.53 -20.36 -0.26
CA LEU A 961 -21.06 -19.67 -1.45
C LEU A 961 -20.99 -18.14 -1.29
N ARG A 962 -19.79 -17.62 -1.06
CA ARG A 962 -19.50 -16.20 -0.83
C ARG A 962 -18.46 -15.69 -1.82
N GLY A 963 -18.50 -14.39 -2.10
CA GLY A 963 -17.59 -13.76 -3.03
C GLY A 963 -17.92 -14.12 -4.49
N SER A 964 -17.24 -13.47 -5.44
CA SER A 964 -17.53 -13.62 -6.87
C SER A 964 -16.77 -14.75 -7.57
N HIS A 965 -15.98 -15.53 -6.80
CA HIS A 965 -15.17 -16.62 -7.34
C HIS A 965 -16.04 -17.88 -7.59
N PRO A 966 -15.98 -18.48 -8.80
CA PRO A 966 -16.83 -19.62 -9.15
C PRO A 966 -16.49 -20.92 -8.40
N ASP A 967 -15.25 -21.07 -7.93
CA ASP A 967 -14.82 -22.31 -7.24
C ASP A 967 -15.28 -22.38 -5.77
N TRP A 968 -15.72 -21.26 -5.19
CA TRP A 968 -16.14 -21.09 -3.79
C TRP A 968 -15.09 -21.50 -2.74
N GLU A 969 -15.17 -20.94 -1.54
CA GLU A 969 -14.18 -21.20 -0.48
C GLU A 969 -14.48 -22.55 0.21
N PRO A 970 -13.55 -23.51 0.28
CA PRO A 970 -13.76 -24.73 1.04
C PRO A 970 -13.82 -24.45 2.54
N PHE A 971 -14.67 -25.17 3.28
CA PHE A 971 -14.71 -25.09 4.73
C PHE A 971 -14.76 -26.48 5.38
N GLU A 972 -14.22 -26.54 6.59
CA GLU A 972 -14.34 -27.64 7.53
C GLU A 972 -14.68 -27.06 8.90
N ARG A 973 -15.78 -27.52 9.52
CA ARG A 973 -16.18 -27.04 10.87
C ARG A 973 -16.92 -28.11 11.67
N SER A 974 -16.74 -28.10 12.99
CA SER A 974 -17.56 -28.89 13.90
C SER A 974 -18.97 -28.31 14.04
N SER A 975 -19.96 -29.17 14.24
CA SER A 975 -21.34 -28.81 14.56
C SER A 975 -21.93 -29.74 15.62
N THR A 976 -22.89 -29.23 16.39
CA THR A 976 -23.60 -30.00 17.43
C THR A 976 -24.84 -30.74 16.89
N TYR A 977 -25.18 -30.54 15.60
CA TYR A 977 -26.30 -31.20 14.94
C TYR A 977 -25.88 -31.75 13.57
N PRO A 978 -26.45 -32.89 13.11
CA PRO A 978 -26.16 -33.40 11.78
C PRO A 978 -26.85 -32.54 10.72
N LEU A 979 -26.09 -32.10 9.72
CA LEU A 979 -26.63 -31.42 8.54
C LEU A 979 -26.62 -32.37 7.33
N ARG A 980 -27.72 -32.37 6.55
CA ARG A 980 -27.84 -33.23 5.37
C ARG A 980 -26.86 -32.78 4.28
N PRO A 981 -26.01 -33.68 3.76
CA PRO A 981 -25.20 -33.43 2.57
C PRO A 981 -26.04 -33.02 1.35
N GLY A 982 -25.44 -32.24 0.44
CA GLY A 982 -26.05 -31.76 -0.78
C GLY A 982 -26.97 -30.53 -0.61
N ARG A 983 -27.15 -30.03 0.61
CA ARG A 983 -28.02 -28.87 0.92
C ARG A 983 -27.22 -27.62 1.26
N ILE A 984 -27.87 -26.47 1.11
CA ILE A 984 -27.30 -25.16 1.44
C ILE A 984 -27.94 -24.69 2.75
N TYR A 985 -27.11 -24.33 3.72
CA TYR A 985 -27.56 -23.81 5.02
C TYR A 985 -27.09 -22.38 5.22
N THR A 986 -27.84 -21.62 6.01
CA THR A 986 -27.44 -20.29 6.44
C THR A 986 -27.48 -20.13 7.97
N GLY A 987 -26.51 -19.38 8.52
CA GLY A 987 -26.27 -19.21 9.97
C GLY A 987 -24.97 -19.85 10.47
N THR A 988 -24.52 -19.47 11.67
CA THR A 988 -23.27 -19.94 12.32
C THR A 988 -23.53 -20.57 13.70
N ASP A 989 -22.83 -21.66 14.02
CA ASP A 989 -22.89 -22.37 15.33
C ASP A 989 -22.19 -21.62 16.49
N THR A 990 -21.55 -20.46 16.23
CA THR A 990 -20.53 -19.88 17.11
C THR A 990 -21.01 -18.87 18.16
N ALA A 991 -22.31 -18.60 18.27
CA ALA A 991 -22.85 -17.77 19.35
C ALA A 991 -23.76 -18.61 20.24
N ALA A 992 -23.52 -18.60 21.55
CA ALA A 992 -24.29 -19.33 22.57
C ALA A 992 -25.81 -19.00 22.62
N GLU A 993 -26.29 -18.14 21.72
CA GLU A 993 -27.67 -17.66 21.60
C GLU A 993 -28.27 -17.85 20.18
N ALA A 994 -27.54 -18.38 19.20
CA ALA A 994 -28.03 -18.57 17.82
C ALA A 994 -28.61 -19.98 17.60
N GLY A 995 -29.83 -20.07 17.06
CA GLY A 995 -30.53 -21.34 16.80
C GLY A 995 -29.90 -22.20 15.68
N GLN A 996 -30.47 -23.38 15.45
CA GLN A 996 -30.04 -24.34 14.41
C GLN A 996 -29.93 -23.68 13.01
N PRO A 997 -28.89 -24.00 12.20
CA PRO A 997 -28.75 -23.47 10.84
C PRO A 997 -30.00 -23.70 9.98
N VAL A 998 -30.37 -22.70 9.18
CA VAL A 998 -31.58 -22.73 8.35
C VAL A 998 -31.30 -23.39 7.00
N ASP A 999 -32.03 -24.44 6.67
CA ASP A 999 -31.97 -25.12 5.37
C ASP A 999 -32.66 -24.27 4.29
N LEU A 1000 -31.91 -23.93 3.23
CA LEU A 1000 -32.44 -23.18 2.09
C LEU A 1000 -33.14 -24.05 1.06
N SER A 1001 -33.22 -25.37 1.25
CA SER A 1001 -33.95 -26.27 0.37
C SER A 1001 -35.47 -26.16 0.60
N PRO A 1002 -36.32 -26.13 -0.44
CA PRO A 1002 -36.02 -26.29 -1.87
C PRO A 1002 -35.78 -24.95 -2.62
N LEU A 1003 -35.47 -23.86 -1.93
CA LEU A 1003 -35.33 -22.52 -2.52
C LEU A 1003 -34.01 -22.29 -3.25
N ALA A 1004 -32.96 -23.02 -2.87
CA ALA A 1004 -31.64 -22.92 -3.49
C ALA A 1004 -30.97 -24.31 -3.58
N ALA A 1005 -30.19 -24.53 -4.65
CA ALA A 1005 -29.42 -25.76 -4.84
C ALA A 1005 -28.13 -25.49 -5.62
N VAL A 1006 -27.06 -26.22 -5.28
CA VAL A 1006 -25.84 -26.30 -6.08
C VAL A 1006 -25.90 -27.56 -6.92
N ARG A 1007 -25.80 -27.43 -8.25
CA ARG A 1007 -25.80 -28.56 -9.19
C ARG A 1007 -24.82 -28.35 -10.33
N ILE A 1008 -24.40 -29.44 -10.95
CA ILE A 1008 -23.74 -29.38 -12.26
C ILE A 1008 -24.84 -29.16 -13.30
N CYS A 1009 -24.74 -28.06 -14.05
CA CYS A 1009 -25.68 -27.73 -15.12
C CYS A 1009 -25.59 -28.76 -16.25
N SER A 1010 -26.73 -29.22 -16.76
CA SER A 1010 -26.78 -30.15 -17.90
C SER A 1010 -26.22 -29.54 -19.19
N ASP A 1011 -26.33 -28.22 -19.33
CA ASP A 1011 -26.08 -27.51 -20.59
C ASP A 1011 -24.61 -27.12 -20.71
N CYS A 1012 -24.07 -26.41 -19.71
CA CYS A 1012 -22.69 -25.93 -19.72
C CYS A 1012 -21.71 -26.84 -18.97
N ARG A 1013 -22.20 -27.88 -18.26
CA ARG A 1013 -21.41 -28.79 -17.40
C ARG A 1013 -20.63 -28.08 -16.28
N ALA A 1014 -20.92 -26.80 -16.00
CA ALA A 1014 -20.35 -26.07 -14.89
C ALA A 1014 -21.18 -26.27 -13.62
N ARG A 1015 -20.53 -26.19 -12.46
CA ARG A 1015 -21.21 -26.13 -11.16
C ARG A 1015 -21.80 -24.74 -10.99
N GLU A 1016 -23.11 -24.66 -10.77
CA GLU A 1016 -23.82 -23.39 -10.63
C GLU A 1016 -24.70 -23.37 -9.37
N LEU A 1017 -24.93 -22.17 -8.84
CA LEU A 1017 -25.94 -21.89 -7.82
C LEU A 1017 -27.28 -21.59 -8.51
N PHE A 1018 -28.27 -22.45 -8.27
CA PHE A 1018 -29.63 -22.31 -8.76
C PHE A 1018 -30.53 -21.79 -7.62
N LEU A 1019 -31.32 -20.77 -7.91
CA LEU A 1019 -32.26 -20.17 -6.94
C LEU A 1019 -33.68 -20.25 -7.48
N ILE A 1020 -34.68 -20.34 -6.60
CA ILE A 1020 -36.09 -20.49 -6.98
C ILE A 1020 -36.54 -19.43 -7.97
N ASN A 1021 -37.30 -19.89 -8.96
CA ASN A 1021 -37.86 -19.04 -10.01
C ASN A 1021 -39.34 -19.35 -10.27
N LYS A 1022 -39.75 -20.62 -10.42
CA LYS A 1022 -41.13 -20.98 -10.76
C LYS A 1022 -41.63 -22.15 -9.93
N VAL A 1023 -42.93 -22.14 -9.59
CA VAL A 1023 -43.60 -23.26 -8.92
C VAL A 1023 -44.79 -23.72 -9.76
N ARG A 1024 -44.89 -25.03 -10.03
CA ARG A 1024 -45.95 -25.66 -10.82
C ARG A 1024 -46.38 -26.98 -10.16
N GLY A 1025 -47.50 -26.98 -9.44
CA GLY A 1025 -47.92 -28.17 -8.70
C GLY A 1025 -46.85 -28.52 -7.66
N ASP A 1026 -46.41 -29.77 -7.65
CA ASP A 1026 -45.33 -30.26 -6.77
C ASP A 1026 -43.91 -30.06 -7.34
N ASP A 1027 -43.76 -29.39 -8.49
CA ASP A 1027 -42.44 -29.13 -9.11
C ASP A 1027 -41.99 -27.67 -8.92
N ILE A 1028 -40.72 -27.50 -8.57
CA ILE A 1028 -40.05 -26.21 -8.44
C ILE A 1028 -38.96 -26.11 -9.51
N THR A 1029 -39.07 -25.11 -10.38
CA THR A 1029 -38.01 -24.73 -11.31
C THR A 1029 -37.10 -23.70 -10.64
N LEU A 1030 -35.84 -24.06 -10.45
CA LEU A 1030 -34.76 -23.17 -10.05
C LEU A 1030 -34.08 -22.58 -11.30
N ARG A 1031 -33.43 -21.42 -11.12
CA ARG A 1031 -32.70 -20.74 -12.19
C ARG A 1031 -31.39 -20.13 -11.69
N SER A 1032 -30.30 -20.34 -12.44
CA SER A 1032 -28.97 -19.78 -12.15
C SER A 1032 -28.79 -18.35 -12.67
N LEU A 1033 -27.60 -17.77 -12.45
CA LEU A 1033 -27.23 -16.44 -12.97
C LEU A 1033 -27.07 -16.41 -14.51
N GLU A 1034 -26.73 -17.55 -15.11
CA GLU A 1034 -26.61 -17.70 -16.56
C GLU A 1034 -27.95 -18.12 -17.21
N GLU A 1035 -29.06 -17.96 -16.46
CA GLU A 1035 -30.42 -18.29 -16.88
C GLU A 1035 -30.69 -19.78 -17.19
N HIS A 1036 -29.76 -20.67 -16.84
CA HIS A 1036 -29.99 -22.12 -16.89
C HIS A 1036 -31.04 -22.54 -15.87
N SER A 1037 -31.91 -23.49 -16.25
CA SER A 1037 -33.02 -23.95 -15.40
C SER A 1037 -32.77 -25.36 -14.88
N ALA A 1038 -33.17 -25.62 -13.64
CA ALA A 1038 -33.11 -26.94 -13.03
C ALA A 1038 -34.42 -27.21 -12.28
N ASP A 1039 -35.10 -28.30 -12.65
CA ASP A 1039 -36.32 -28.72 -11.97
C ASP A 1039 -35.99 -29.65 -10.78
N ILE A 1040 -36.66 -29.42 -9.65
CA ILE A 1040 -36.60 -30.26 -8.46
C ILE A 1040 -38.02 -30.52 -7.94
N PRO A 1041 -38.30 -31.72 -7.40
CA PRO A 1041 -39.56 -31.98 -6.73
C PRO A 1041 -39.61 -31.19 -5.41
N GLN A 1042 -40.81 -30.74 -5.05
CA GLN A 1042 -41.08 -30.07 -3.78
C GLN A 1042 -40.97 -31.03 -2.58
N SER A 1043 -41.07 -32.34 -2.81
CA SER A 1043 -40.82 -33.39 -1.80
C SER A 1043 -39.49 -34.12 -2.08
N PRO A 1044 -38.59 -34.29 -1.10
CA PRO A 1044 -37.53 -35.27 -1.23
C PRO A 1044 -38.14 -36.68 -1.21
N ALA A 1045 -37.70 -37.57 -2.10
CA ALA A 1045 -37.98 -38.99 -1.95
C ALA A 1045 -37.42 -39.48 -0.60
N PRO A 1046 -38.10 -40.39 0.13
CA PRO A 1046 -37.54 -40.97 1.34
C PRO A 1046 -36.22 -41.68 1.00
N ALA A 1047 -35.23 -41.51 1.87
CA ALA A 1047 -33.93 -42.18 1.73
C ALA A 1047 -34.15 -43.70 1.60
N GLU A 1048 -33.55 -44.31 0.58
CA GLU A 1048 -33.51 -45.77 0.45
C GLU A 1048 -32.91 -46.37 1.73
N SER A 1049 -33.72 -47.14 2.44
CA SER A 1049 -33.31 -47.90 3.61
C SER A 1049 -32.44 -49.08 3.19
N GLY A 1050 -31.20 -49.13 3.68
CA GLY A 1050 -30.48 -50.36 4.00
C GLY A 1050 -30.08 -51.27 2.83
N GLY A 1051 -28.93 -50.98 2.22
CA GLY A 1051 -28.10 -52.02 1.62
C GLY A 1051 -27.42 -52.82 2.73
N THR A 1052 -27.90 -54.05 2.93
CA THR A 1052 -27.35 -55.06 3.83
C THR A 1052 -25.86 -55.29 3.63
N ALA A 1053 -25.12 -55.38 4.73
CA ALA A 1053 -23.74 -55.83 4.79
C ALA A 1053 -23.60 -57.21 4.12
N GLU A 1054 -22.88 -57.28 3.00
CA GLU A 1054 -22.24 -58.51 2.55
C GLU A 1054 -20.86 -58.62 3.20
N SER A 1055 -20.76 -59.65 4.03
CA SER A 1055 -19.53 -60.18 4.62
C SER A 1055 -18.53 -60.64 3.55
N ALA A 1056 -17.25 -60.26 3.70
CA ALA A 1056 -16.12 -61.12 3.35
C ALA A 1056 -14.87 -60.74 4.18
N PRO A 1057 -13.98 -61.71 4.48
CA PRO A 1057 -13.17 -61.74 5.70
C PRO A 1057 -11.67 -61.43 5.45
N GLY A 1058 -10.96 -61.03 6.52
CA GLY A 1058 -9.50 -60.96 6.58
C GLY A 1058 -8.99 -59.73 7.31
#